data_AF-A0A8S2GTQ2-F1
#
_entry.id   AF-A0A8S2GTQ2-F1
#
_cell.length_a   1.000
_cell.length_b   1.000
_cell.length_c   1.000
_cell.angle_alpha   90.00
_cell.angle_beta   90.00
_cell.angle_gamma   90.00
#
_symmetry.space_group_name_H-M   'P 1'
#
loop_
_entity.id
_entity.type
_entity.pdbx_description
1 polymer ?
#
loop_
_entity_poly.entity_id
_entity_poly.type
_entity_poly.pdbx_seq_one_letter_code
_entity_poly.pdbx_strand_id
1 'polypeptide(L)'
;GALTLGTVYASPHDAFVIPELNLKGRVPSSTITVNMSHIDVPQNITHWPLFHNGVASATAINRHACDMGSNWIRSQVLKNNDITNEQAGFLYGLGLIGHFKDLPKSLIYSLLQKANELTMMASLLGICVSNMLPQTLFEWEVPFGVQICGIMGLGLLYANSGDRYISDILLAEIGKLPVSTGEKEMVILEREAYAFTSGLALGTVLFKKGVSNINAKEDFFTSALLSYIIGKERVYSFGTLRTHIQVAEYGSMNANITATGAMISIGLIYFNTKNKDIAEWFTPNDTMRLIELIRPDLLLLRAVVYNLITWDKIENSHAWFDQQIPEALRQNAFHISTTKLKTPINAYDPESITQAYCYLISGLCFSLALKYAGTWDKETTILIREYYKQFHQYIDRPVDQVENDCCPPDRSTLEFVLSTLVLSLAMVMAGSGDLQLLQLLRSLQARVGPDRAHVTYGSHLSVSMAMGLLLLGGGRYGLQNNDDAIPILIAAFYPHFPVHSNDNRFHLQIFRHLYVMVCESRLMITKDASDHQICSVNGRLWLNTHSNGIIVETFRTPYFLPNFDSIKKLEINDPSYWHISYSNDDDINRLKQILSRDGLFYVQKINSPQASTISATLTSSSFVQLLSSEQETLRNSFHALQLHTEINRLLHDPINSRHVKEMNSLIAFYDKYTKQKHQFKKLNIEHEQKSDFSNDDTVDDSLILKNQFTNILLKTITKTKSELLRALRNEHDSRRYGLLHPIQDWLPNLNEENLAALLDTTSPAKLLRHAVNIGLDCELALHLLNLT
;
A
#
# COMPACT_ATOMS: atom_id res chain seq x y z
N GLY A 1 -9.37 -4.88 -13.77
CA GLY A 1 -9.18 -3.58 -13.11
C GLY A 1 -8.30 -3.76 -11.92
N ALA A 2 -8.85 -3.79 -10.70
CA ALA A 2 -8.09 -3.91 -9.46
C ALA A 2 -7.04 -5.03 -9.46
N LEU A 3 -7.40 -6.24 -9.92
CA LEU A 3 -6.47 -7.39 -10.01
C LEU A 3 -5.21 -7.10 -10.85
N THR A 4 -5.37 -6.41 -11.98
CA THR A 4 -4.33 -6.20 -12.99
C THR A 4 -3.70 -4.81 -12.91
N LEU A 5 -4.02 -4.02 -11.88
CA LEU A 5 -3.56 -2.64 -11.72
C LEU A 5 -2.05 -2.52 -11.88
N GLY A 6 -1.59 -1.71 -12.84
CA GLY A 6 -0.19 -1.39 -13.07
C GLY A 6 0.72 -2.56 -13.46
N THR A 7 0.16 -3.64 -14.02
CA THR A 7 0.92 -4.87 -14.37
C THR A 7 1.49 -4.87 -15.78
N VAL A 8 0.96 -4.06 -16.70
CA VAL A 8 1.33 -4.05 -18.12
C VAL A 8 2.18 -2.82 -18.44
N TYR A 9 3.35 -3.04 -19.05
CA TYR A 9 4.13 -1.98 -19.68
C TYR A 9 3.70 -1.86 -21.14
N ALA A 10 2.98 -0.79 -21.47
CA ALA A 10 2.55 -0.53 -22.84
C ALA A 10 3.68 0.16 -23.62
N SER A 11 3.90 -0.28 -24.87
CA SER A 11 4.79 0.37 -25.83
C SER A 11 4.01 1.44 -26.61
N PRO A 12 4.60 2.61 -26.91
CA PRO A 12 3.96 3.66 -27.70
C PRO A 12 3.69 3.26 -29.16
N HIS A 13 4.29 2.17 -29.65
CA HIS A 13 4.08 1.69 -31.02
C HIS A 13 2.90 0.73 -31.14
N ASP A 14 2.48 0.11 -30.04
CA ASP A 14 1.44 -0.91 -30.07
C ASP A 14 0.07 -0.31 -29.76
N ALA A 15 -0.95 -0.80 -30.46
CA ALA A 15 -2.32 -0.51 -30.10
C ALA A 15 -2.73 -1.33 -28.88
N PHE A 16 -3.19 -0.66 -27.82
CA PHE A 16 -3.67 -1.37 -26.64
C PHE A 16 -5.00 -2.06 -26.97
N VAL A 17 -5.03 -3.39 -26.88
CA VAL A 17 -6.21 -4.19 -27.18
C VAL A 17 -7.06 -4.30 -25.92
N ILE A 18 -8.27 -3.74 -25.98
CA ILE A 18 -9.29 -3.95 -24.95
C ILE A 18 -9.88 -5.36 -25.17
N PRO A 19 -9.90 -6.23 -24.15
CA PRO A 19 -10.49 -7.56 -24.26
C PRO A 19 -12.01 -7.45 -24.47
N GLU A 20 -12.58 -8.26 -25.36
CA GLU A 20 -14.01 -8.22 -25.65
C GLU A 20 -14.84 -8.78 -24.48
N LEU A 21 -15.81 -8.01 -23.99
CA LEU A 21 -16.76 -8.46 -22.97
C LEU A 21 -17.89 -9.29 -23.61
N ASN A 22 -17.69 -10.61 -23.64
CA ASN A 22 -18.63 -11.55 -24.24
C ASN A 22 -19.74 -11.99 -23.27
N LEU A 23 -21.01 -11.70 -23.62
CA LEU A 23 -22.20 -12.09 -22.87
C LEU A 23 -22.89 -13.36 -23.43
N LYS A 24 -22.12 -14.23 -24.09
CA LYS A 24 -22.61 -15.43 -24.78
C LYS A 24 -22.52 -16.65 -23.85
N GLY A 25 -23.57 -17.46 -23.82
CA GLY A 25 -23.58 -18.74 -23.10
C GLY A 25 -23.20 -19.90 -24.01
N ARG A 26 -22.58 -20.95 -23.46
CA ARG A 26 -22.36 -22.22 -24.16
C ARG A 26 -23.13 -23.33 -23.46
N VAL A 27 -23.92 -24.09 -24.22
CA VAL A 27 -24.65 -25.24 -23.68
C VAL A 27 -23.67 -26.40 -23.42
N PRO A 28 -23.64 -27.04 -22.24
CA PRO A 28 -22.63 -28.04 -21.89
C PRO A 28 -22.51 -29.23 -22.85
N SER A 29 -23.63 -29.66 -23.44
CA SER A 29 -23.71 -30.83 -24.32
C SER A 29 -23.54 -30.51 -25.82
N SER A 30 -23.38 -29.24 -26.21
CA SER A 30 -23.22 -28.83 -27.61
C SER A 30 -22.19 -27.72 -27.79
N THR A 31 -21.78 -27.45 -29.04
CA THR A 31 -20.97 -26.26 -29.40
C THR A 31 -21.84 -25.03 -29.66
N ILE A 32 -23.16 -25.12 -29.45
CA ILE A 32 -24.10 -24.04 -29.74
C ILE A 32 -23.88 -22.92 -28.73
N THR A 33 -23.62 -21.72 -29.26
CA THR A 33 -23.56 -20.48 -28.50
C THR A 33 -24.94 -19.83 -28.45
N VAL A 34 -25.42 -19.53 -27.24
CA VAL A 34 -26.67 -18.82 -27.01
C VAL A 34 -26.35 -17.34 -26.79
N ASN A 35 -27.01 -16.48 -27.55
CA ASN A 35 -26.93 -15.03 -27.41
C ASN A 35 -28.21 -14.49 -26.77
N MET A 36 -28.12 -13.35 -26.10
CA MET A 36 -29.29 -12.66 -25.53
C MET A 36 -30.19 -11.98 -26.57
N SER A 37 -29.87 -12.06 -27.86
CA SER A 37 -30.62 -11.40 -28.96
C SER A 37 -32.08 -11.85 -29.10
N HIS A 38 -32.45 -12.99 -28.51
CA HIS A 38 -33.80 -13.55 -28.58
C HIS A 38 -34.65 -13.24 -27.33
N ILE A 39 -34.12 -12.46 -26.38
CA ILE A 39 -34.78 -12.08 -25.13
C ILE A 39 -34.97 -10.57 -25.16
N ASP A 40 -36.12 -10.09 -24.68
CA ASP A 40 -36.37 -8.65 -24.49
C ASP A 40 -35.52 -8.14 -23.33
N VAL A 41 -34.33 -7.63 -23.67
CA VAL A 41 -33.37 -7.05 -22.72
C VAL A 41 -33.32 -5.53 -22.94
N PRO A 42 -33.22 -4.72 -21.87
CA PRO A 42 -33.02 -3.28 -22.02
C PRO A 42 -31.82 -2.97 -22.92
N GLN A 43 -32.01 -2.10 -23.92
CA GLN A 43 -30.96 -1.78 -24.92
C GLN A 43 -29.67 -1.26 -24.28
N ASN A 44 -29.78 -0.59 -23.14
CA ASN A 44 -28.65 0.02 -22.46
C ASN A 44 -27.90 -0.96 -21.55
N ILE A 45 -28.31 -2.23 -21.40
CA ILE A 45 -27.79 -3.14 -20.35
C ILE A 45 -26.26 -3.27 -20.37
N THR A 46 -25.63 -3.10 -21.54
CA THR A 46 -24.20 -3.27 -21.77
C THR A 46 -23.39 -1.99 -21.56
N HIS A 47 -24.02 -0.82 -21.41
CA HIS A 47 -23.32 0.47 -21.38
C HIS A 47 -22.28 0.56 -20.26
N TRP A 48 -22.69 0.36 -19.01
CA TRP A 48 -21.77 0.38 -17.85
C TRP A 48 -20.81 -0.80 -17.80
N PRO A 49 -21.21 -2.05 -18.08
CA PRO A 49 -20.26 -3.16 -18.14
C PRO A 49 -19.12 -2.94 -19.15
N LEU A 50 -19.45 -2.45 -20.36
CA LEU A 50 -18.45 -2.10 -21.39
C LEU A 50 -17.56 -0.94 -20.92
N PHE A 51 -18.15 0.07 -20.30
CA PHE A 51 -17.38 1.17 -19.70
C PHE A 51 -16.38 0.66 -18.65
N HIS A 52 -16.83 -0.17 -17.70
CA HIS A 52 -15.97 -0.76 -16.68
C HIS A 52 -14.88 -1.67 -17.26
N ASN A 53 -15.17 -2.39 -18.34
CA ASN A 53 -14.19 -3.18 -19.08
C ASN A 53 -13.06 -2.31 -19.66
N GLY A 54 -13.42 -1.16 -20.24
CA GLY A 54 -12.47 -0.15 -20.70
C GLY A 54 -11.59 0.39 -19.58
N VAL A 55 -12.19 0.77 -18.44
CA VAL A 55 -11.42 1.25 -17.26
C VAL A 55 -10.49 0.17 -16.73
N ALA A 56 -10.97 -1.08 -16.66
CA ALA A 56 -10.19 -2.22 -16.20
C ALA A 56 -8.95 -2.49 -17.06
N SER A 57 -9.06 -2.19 -18.36
CA SER A 57 -7.99 -2.34 -19.34
C SER A 57 -6.96 -1.21 -19.24
N ALA A 58 -7.43 0.04 -19.13
CA ALA A 58 -6.55 1.19 -18.95
C ALA A 58 -5.77 1.14 -17.62
N THR A 59 -6.45 0.79 -16.52
CA THR A 59 -5.81 0.67 -15.19
C THR A 59 -4.74 -0.42 -15.14
N ALA A 60 -4.72 -1.36 -16.09
CA ALA A 60 -3.66 -2.35 -16.17
C ALA A 60 -2.30 -1.75 -16.60
N ILE A 61 -2.32 -0.60 -17.27
CA ILE A 61 -1.11 0.09 -17.72
C ILE A 61 -0.36 0.64 -16.50
N ASN A 62 0.95 0.40 -16.44
CA ASN A 62 1.80 0.95 -15.39
C ASN A 62 1.86 2.48 -15.48
N ARG A 63 1.72 3.17 -14.34
CA ARG A 63 1.81 4.64 -14.20
C ARG A 63 3.12 5.22 -14.74
N HIS A 64 4.20 4.44 -14.72
CA HIS A 64 5.52 4.83 -15.20
C HIS A 64 5.84 4.34 -16.62
N ALA A 65 4.86 3.74 -17.32
CA ALA A 65 5.04 3.42 -18.74
C ALA A 65 5.36 4.69 -19.53
N CYS A 66 6.34 4.60 -20.44
CA CYS A 66 6.89 5.71 -21.23
C CYS A 66 5.81 6.62 -21.81
N ASP A 67 6.06 7.94 -21.75
CA ASP A 67 5.22 9.04 -22.23
C ASP A 67 4.29 8.64 -23.39
N MET A 68 3.11 8.16 -23.00
CA MET A 68 1.98 7.91 -23.89
C MET A 68 1.46 9.26 -24.32
N GLY A 69 2.18 9.90 -25.25
CA GLY A 69 1.91 11.25 -25.67
C GLY A 69 0.49 11.40 -26.22
N SER A 70 0.04 12.64 -26.33
CA SER A 70 -1.29 13.00 -26.84
C SER A 70 -1.63 12.35 -28.20
N ASN A 71 -0.63 12.09 -29.04
CA ASN A 71 -0.78 11.38 -30.31
C ASN A 71 -1.15 9.92 -30.13
N TRP A 72 -0.61 9.22 -29.13
CA TRP A 72 -0.95 7.84 -28.85
C TRP A 72 -2.41 7.76 -28.37
N ILE A 73 -2.80 8.61 -27.42
CA ILE A 73 -4.18 8.68 -26.92
C ILE A 73 -5.16 9.00 -28.07
N ARG A 74 -4.83 9.99 -28.91
CA ARG A 74 -5.60 10.31 -30.12
C ARG A 74 -5.69 9.11 -31.06
N SER A 75 -4.58 8.41 -31.27
CA SER A 75 -4.55 7.23 -32.12
C SER A 75 -5.35 6.06 -31.57
N GLN A 76 -5.57 5.91 -30.26
CA GLN A 76 -6.38 4.83 -29.69
C GLN A 76 -7.86 5.18 -29.59
N VAL A 77 -8.16 6.40 -29.12
CA VAL A 77 -9.52 6.82 -28.75
C VAL A 77 -10.27 7.39 -29.95
N LEU A 78 -9.59 8.01 -30.91
CA LEU A 78 -10.20 8.72 -32.04
C LEU A 78 -10.01 8.00 -33.39
N LYS A 79 -9.74 6.68 -33.41
CA LYS A 79 -9.65 5.90 -34.67
C LYS A 79 -10.93 5.98 -35.49
N ASN A 80 -12.08 5.97 -34.80
CA ASN A 80 -13.40 5.98 -35.40
C ASN A 80 -14.11 7.31 -35.08
N ASN A 81 -15.03 7.74 -35.95
CA ASN A 81 -15.80 8.97 -35.72
C ASN A 81 -16.61 8.90 -34.40
N ASP A 82 -17.13 7.72 -34.07
CA ASP A 82 -17.90 7.45 -32.84
C ASP A 82 -17.03 6.78 -31.77
N ILE A 83 -17.07 7.34 -30.56
CA ILE A 83 -16.39 6.79 -29.38
C ILE A 83 -17.30 5.75 -28.73
N THR A 84 -16.82 4.52 -28.66
CA THR A 84 -17.52 3.41 -27.99
C THR A 84 -17.49 3.57 -26.46
N ASN A 85 -18.44 2.95 -25.76
CA ASN A 85 -18.49 2.99 -24.28
C ASN A 85 -17.21 2.40 -23.64
N GLU A 86 -16.59 1.39 -24.26
CA GLU A 86 -15.31 0.83 -23.81
C GLU A 86 -14.17 1.84 -23.95
N GLN A 87 -14.09 2.57 -25.06
CA GLN A 87 -13.09 3.62 -25.25
C GLN A 87 -13.29 4.78 -24.27
N ALA A 88 -14.54 5.13 -23.94
CA ALA A 88 -14.83 6.11 -22.90
C ALA A 88 -14.30 5.66 -21.53
N GLY A 89 -14.51 4.39 -21.17
CA GLY A 89 -13.95 3.82 -19.94
C GLY A 89 -12.42 3.78 -19.95
N PHE A 90 -11.83 3.39 -21.08
CA PHE A 90 -10.38 3.39 -21.27
C PHE A 90 -9.77 4.78 -21.06
N LEU A 91 -10.42 5.81 -21.63
CA LEU A 91 -10.04 7.20 -21.44
C LEU A 91 -10.07 7.59 -19.95
N TYR A 92 -11.15 7.26 -19.22
CA TYR A 92 -11.23 7.53 -17.78
C TYR A 92 -10.09 6.87 -16.98
N GLY A 93 -9.79 5.60 -17.27
CA GLY A 93 -8.71 4.89 -16.57
C GLY A 93 -7.33 5.50 -16.81
N LEU A 94 -7.05 6.03 -18.01
CA LEU A 94 -5.81 6.79 -18.27
C LEU A 94 -5.73 8.08 -17.44
N GLY A 95 -6.87 8.77 -17.25
CA GLY A 95 -6.98 9.93 -16.37
C GLY A 95 -6.68 9.59 -14.92
N LEU A 96 -7.18 8.46 -14.41
CA LEU A 96 -6.92 7.98 -13.04
C LEU A 96 -5.45 7.63 -12.79
N ILE A 97 -4.75 7.10 -13.81
CA ILE A 97 -3.32 6.79 -13.71
C ILE A 97 -2.49 8.09 -13.69
N GLY A 98 -2.99 9.16 -14.30
CA GLY A 98 -2.35 10.48 -14.36
C GLY A 98 -1.74 10.83 -15.71
N HIS A 99 -2.05 10.09 -16.78
CA HIS A 99 -1.53 10.33 -18.14
C HIS A 99 -2.19 11.53 -18.85
N PHE A 100 -3.12 12.24 -18.20
CA PHE A 100 -3.79 13.42 -18.80
C PHE A 100 -3.02 14.73 -18.62
N LYS A 101 -1.97 14.77 -17.79
CA LYS A 101 -1.18 15.98 -17.52
C LYS A 101 -0.59 16.60 -18.79
N ASP A 102 -0.27 15.77 -19.78
CA ASP A 102 0.39 16.19 -21.02
C ASP A 102 -0.59 16.34 -22.21
N LEU A 103 -1.90 16.32 -21.95
CA LEU A 103 -2.90 16.45 -23.01
C LEU A 103 -3.11 17.91 -23.47
N PRO A 104 -3.10 18.18 -24.78
CA PRO A 104 -3.39 19.51 -25.30
C PRO A 104 -4.87 19.85 -25.09
N LYS A 105 -5.14 21.11 -24.72
CA LYS A 105 -6.52 21.63 -24.50
C LYS A 105 -7.44 21.43 -25.71
N SER A 106 -6.89 21.41 -26.93
CA SER A 106 -7.65 21.15 -28.16
C SER A 106 -8.22 19.73 -28.21
N LEU A 107 -7.48 18.73 -27.72
CA LEU A 107 -7.96 17.36 -27.64
C LEU A 107 -9.05 17.24 -26.59
N ILE A 108 -8.86 17.86 -25.42
CA ILE A 108 -9.86 17.92 -24.35
C ILE A 108 -11.19 18.49 -24.89
N TYR A 109 -11.13 19.61 -25.61
CA TYR A 109 -12.33 20.19 -26.22
C TYR A 109 -12.99 19.23 -27.21
N SER A 110 -12.21 18.58 -28.06
CA SER A 110 -12.75 17.60 -29.03
C SER A 110 -13.38 16.37 -28.38
N LEU A 111 -12.92 15.98 -27.18
CA LEU A 111 -13.48 14.86 -26.42
C LEU A 111 -14.80 15.27 -25.73
N LEU A 112 -14.88 16.50 -25.22
CA LEU A 112 -16.09 17.05 -24.61
C LEU A 112 -17.18 17.36 -25.65
N GLN A 113 -16.81 17.74 -26.87
CA GLN A 113 -17.77 18.04 -27.94
C GLN A 113 -18.42 16.78 -28.53
N LYS A 114 -17.80 15.59 -28.39
CA LYS A 114 -18.34 14.33 -28.91
C LYS A 114 -19.47 13.81 -27.99
N ALA A 115 -20.66 13.67 -28.57
CA ALA A 115 -21.99 13.63 -27.92
C ALA A 115 -22.31 12.52 -26.88
N ASN A 116 -21.42 11.56 -26.60
CA ASN A 116 -21.77 10.45 -25.70
C ASN A 116 -21.55 10.83 -24.22
N GLU A 117 -22.60 10.69 -23.40
CA GLU A 117 -22.61 11.06 -21.98
C GLU A 117 -21.45 10.43 -21.19
N LEU A 118 -21.19 9.14 -21.40
CA LEU A 118 -20.10 8.42 -20.73
C LEU A 118 -18.72 8.96 -21.08
N THR A 119 -18.54 9.48 -22.29
CA THR A 119 -17.26 10.07 -22.72
C THR A 119 -17.04 11.42 -22.07
N MET A 120 -18.09 12.24 -21.96
CA MET A 120 -18.03 13.51 -21.24
C MET A 120 -17.75 13.29 -19.74
N MET A 121 -18.44 12.34 -19.11
CA MET A 121 -18.19 11.95 -17.72
C MET A 121 -16.73 11.50 -17.50
N ALA A 122 -16.25 10.58 -18.33
CA ALA A 122 -14.89 10.04 -18.29
C ALA A 122 -13.82 11.13 -18.44
N SER A 123 -13.99 11.99 -19.44
CA SER A 123 -13.05 13.05 -19.75
C SER A 123 -13.00 14.06 -18.61
N LEU A 124 -14.16 14.56 -18.16
CA LEU A 124 -14.23 15.58 -17.14
C LEU A 124 -13.62 15.08 -15.82
N LEU A 125 -14.05 13.92 -15.33
CA LEU A 125 -13.56 13.41 -14.05
C LEU A 125 -12.07 13.02 -14.14
N GLY A 126 -11.63 12.42 -15.25
CA GLY A 126 -10.23 12.07 -15.47
C GLY A 126 -9.30 13.30 -15.52
N ILE A 127 -9.78 14.42 -16.07
CA ILE A 127 -9.05 15.70 -16.11
C ILE A 127 -8.97 16.31 -14.70
N CYS A 128 -10.08 16.31 -13.95
CA CYS A 128 -10.11 16.83 -12.58
C CYS A 128 -9.17 16.03 -11.66
N VAL A 129 -9.15 14.70 -11.78
CA VAL A 129 -8.20 13.83 -11.04
C VAL A 129 -6.73 14.14 -11.38
N SER A 130 -6.47 14.57 -12.62
CA SER A 130 -5.13 14.99 -13.06
C SER A 130 -4.79 16.45 -12.70
N ASN A 131 -5.61 17.11 -11.87
CA ASN A 131 -5.45 18.50 -11.40
C ASN A 131 -5.39 19.56 -12.50
N MET A 132 -6.08 19.34 -13.62
CA MET A 132 -6.23 20.36 -14.66
C MET A 132 -7.60 21.03 -14.56
N LEU A 133 -7.64 22.34 -14.30
CA LEU A 133 -8.88 23.12 -14.40
C LEU A 133 -9.22 23.36 -15.88
N PRO A 134 -10.38 22.92 -16.37
CA PRO A 134 -11.00 23.60 -17.50
C PRO A 134 -11.50 24.96 -16.97
N GLN A 135 -10.74 26.04 -17.22
CA GLN A 135 -11.07 27.42 -16.78
C GLN A 135 -12.35 28.00 -17.43
N THR A 136 -13.16 27.18 -18.09
CA THR A 136 -14.38 27.58 -18.80
C THR A 136 -15.51 26.66 -18.39
N LEU A 137 -16.40 27.16 -17.53
CA LEU A 137 -17.74 26.61 -17.37
C LEU A 137 -18.47 26.83 -18.71
N PHE A 138 -18.54 25.75 -19.47
CA PHE A 138 -19.12 25.70 -20.80
C PHE A 138 -20.66 25.81 -20.69
N GLU A 139 -21.29 26.76 -21.41
CA GLU A 139 -22.75 26.95 -21.52
C GLU A 139 -23.41 25.86 -22.41
N TRP A 140 -23.15 24.58 -22.15
CA TRP A 140 -23.80 23.49 -22.87
C TRP A 140 -24.93 22.92 -22.03
N GLU A 141 -25.93 22.32 -22.68
CA GLU A 141 -26.88 21.46 -21.99
C GLU A 141 -26.14 20.20 -21.52
N VAL A 142 -25.74 20.18 -20.25
CA VAL A 142 -24.94 19.09 -19.67
C VAL A 142 -25.86 17.99 -19.12
N PRO A 143 -25.74 16.72 -19.56
CA PRO A 143 -26.45 15.60 -18.95
C PRO A 143 -26.16 15.45 -17.46
N PHE A 144 -27.09 14.87 -16.71
CA PHE A 144 -27.02 14.87 -15.26
C PHE A 144 -25.84 14.07 -14.69
N GLY A 145 -25.50 12.91 -15.28
CA GLY A 145 -24.31 12.16 -14.89
C GLY A 145 -23.02 12.97 -15.04
N VAL A 146 -22.93 13.82 -16.06
CA VAL A 146 -21.80 14.73 -16.28
C VAL A 146 -21.77 15.85 -15.23
N GLN A 147 -22.93 16.36 -14.79
CA GLN A 147 -23.00 17.33 -13.69
C GLN A 147 -22.51 16.73 -12.36
N ILE A 148 -22.93 15.49 -12.05
CA ILE A 148 -22.47 14.76 -10.87
C ILE A 148 -20.93 14.59 -10.90
N CYS A 149 -20.37 14.17 -12.04
CA CYS A 149 -18.92 14.12 -12.25
C CYS A 149 -18.25 15.50 -12.09
N GLY A 150 -18.90 16.57 -12.56
CA GLY A 150 -18.47 17.95 -12.42
C GLY A 150 -18.27 18.36 -10.97
N ILE A 151 -19.27 18.07 -10.15
CA ILE A 151 -19.28 18.39 -8.72
C ILE A 151 -18.22 17.60 -7.97
N MET A 152 -18.11 16.30 -8.24
CA MET A 152 -17.04 15.49 -7.65
C MET A 152 -15.66 15.99 -8.09
N GLY A 153 -15.51 16.36 -9.36
CA GLY A 153 -14.29 16.94 -9.91
C GLY A 153 -13.89 18.24 -9.20
N LEU A 154 -14.84 19.14 -8.94
CA LEU A 154 -14.63 20.34 -8.13
C LEU A 154 -14.18 19.99 -6.70
N GLY A 155 -14.84 19.01 -6.07
CA GLY A 155 -14.50 18.53 -4.73
C GLY A 155 -13.08 17.99 -4.62
N LEU A 156 -12.60 17.27 -5.63
CA LEU A 156 -11.23 16.73 -5.71
C LEU A 156 -10.20 17.83 -5.99
N LEU A 157 -10.52 18.77 -6.87
CA LEU A 157 -9.58 19.82 -7.27
C LEU A 157 -9.36 20.86 -6.16
N TYR A 158 -10.42 21.17 -5.42
CA TYR A 158 -10.41 22.06 -4.26
C TYR A 158 -10.29 21.29 -2.93
N ALA A 159 -9.85 20.03 -2.95
CA ALA A 159 -9.71 19.21 -1.75
C ALA A 159 -8.81 19.91 -0.71
N ASN A 160 -9.28 20.01 0.53
CA ASN A 160 -8.62 20.71 1.64
C ASN A 160 -8.28 22.20 1.38
N SER A 161 -8.78 22.83 0.32
CA SER A 161 -8.53 24.26 0.03
C SER A 161 -9.30 25.18 0.98
N GLY A 162 -10.51 24.78 1.40
CA GLY A 162 -11.43 25.62 2.18
C GLY A 162 -11.89 26.88 1.45
N ASP A 163 -11.96 26.84 0.11
CA ASP A 163 -12.51 27.95 -0.66
C ASP A 163 -14.00 28.15 -0.34
N ARG A 164 -14.33 29.36 0.12
CA ARG A 164 -15.68 29.73 0.53
C ARG A 164 -16.65 29.77 -0.65
N TYR A 165 -16.21 30.32 -1.79
CA TYR A 165 -17.12 30.50 -2.94
C TYR A 165 -17.62 29.15 -3.45
N ILE A 166 -16.69 28.20 -3.59
CA ILE A 166 -17.00 26.81 -3.96
C ILE A 166 -17.85 26.13 -2.89
N SER A 167 -17.56 26.34 -1.62
CA SER A 167 -18.34 25.77 -0.51
C SER A 167 -19.80 26.27 -0.49
N ASP A 168 -20.02 27.57 -0.73
CA ASP A 168 -21.36 28.18 -0.80
C ASP A 168 -22.17 27.62 -1.99
N ILE A 169 -21.51 27.42 -3.15
CA ILE A 169 -22.13 26.78 -4.32
C ILE A 169 -22.51 25.34 -4.00
N LEU A 170 -21.57 24.54 -3.48
CA LEU A 170 -21.81 23.12 -3.19
C LEU A 170 -22.90 22.93 -2.13
N LEU A 171 -22.96 23.80 -1.11
CA LEU A 171 -24.05 23.79 -0.13
C LEU A 171 -25.41 24.07 -0.79
N ALA A 172 -25.49 25.05 -1.69
CA ALA A 172 -26.72 25.32 -2.45
C ALA A 172 -27.13 24.16 -3.36
N GLU A 173 -26.16 23.43 -3.94
CA GLU A 173 -26.41 22.29 -4.81
C GLU A 173 -26.94 21.04 -4.06
N ILE A 174 -26.63 20.86 -2.77
CA ILE A 174 -27.24 19.79 -1.95
C ILE A 174 -28.76 19.98 -1.85
N GLY A 175 -29.21 21.23 -1.70
CA GLY A 175 -30.62 21.58 -1.53
C GLY A 175 -31.38 21.88 -2.83
N LYS A 176 -30.82 21.54 -4.00
CA LYS A 176 -31.35 21.94 -5.31
C LYS A 176 -32.81 21.49 -5.51
N LEU A 177 -33.64 22.43 -5.95
CA LEU A 177 -35.03 22.21 -6.33
C LEU A 177 -35.13 21.43 -7.64
N PRO A 178 -36.15 20.56 -7.82
CA PRO A 178 -36.47 20.02 -9.13
C PRO A 178 -37.04 21.17 -9.99
N VAL A 179 -36.22 21.75 -10.87
CA VAL A 179 -36.65 22.85 -11.74
C VAL A 179 -37.20 22.27 -13.04
N SER A 180 -38.48 22.53 -13.34
CA SER A 180 -39.04 22.33 -14.67
C SER A 180 -38.83 23.63 -15.48
N THR A 181 -37.72 23.71 -16.19
CA THR A 181 -37.61 24.64 -17.33
C THR A 181 -38.24 23.95 -18.53
N GLY A 182 -39.23 24.59 -19.16
CA GLY A 182 -40.01 24.01 -20.25
C GLY A 182 -39.16 23.43 -21.40
N GLU A 183 -39.77 22.44 -22.06
CA GLU A 183 -39.33 21.64 -23.22
C GLU A 183 -38.42 20.44 -22.98
N LYS A 184 -37.66 20.35 -21.86
CA LYS A 184 -36.90 19.12 -21.55
C LYS A 184 -36.99 18.81 -20.06
N GLU A 185 -37.61 17.68 -19.75
CA GLU A 185 -37.71 17.14 -18.40
C GLU A 185 -36.31 16.98 -17.81
N MET A 186 -36.05 17.64 -16.67
CA MET A 186 -34.93 17.24 -15.82
C MET A 186 -35.18 15.76 -15.49
N VAL A 187 -34.26 14.87 -15.86
CA VAL A 187 -34.36 13.47 -15.47
C VAL A 187 -34.14 13.41 -13.96
N ILE A 188 -35.25 13.35 -13.23
CA ILE A 188 -35.33 13.33 -11.75
C ILE A 188 -34.65 12.10 -11.12
N LEU A 189 -34.30 11.09 -11.94
CA LEU A 189 -33.94 9.75 -11.49
C LEU A 189 -32.65 9.66 -10.67
N GLU A 190 -31.73 10.62 -10.76
CA GLU A 190 -30.40 10.54 -10.11
C GLU A 190 -30.18 11.60 -9.02
N ARG A 191 -31.25 12.27 -8.57
CA ARG A 191 -31.15 13.39 -7.63
C ARG A 191 -30.51 13.01 -6.29
N GLU A 192 -30.73 11.77 -5.84
CA GLU A 192 -30.07 11.23 -4.65
C GLU A 192 -28.55 11.16 -4.83
N ALA A 193 -28.06 10.63 -5.95
CA ALA A 193 -26.63 10.59 -6.27
C ALA A 193 -26.02 12.00 -6.36
N TYR A 194 -26.76 12.97 -6.91
CA TYR A 194 -26.32 14.36 -6.97
C TYR A 194 -26.20 15.00 -5.58
N ALA A 195 -27.23 14.89 -4.74
CA ALA A 195 -27.19 15.43 -3.40
C ALA A 195 -26.08 14.78 -2.56
N PHE A 196 -25.91 13.46 -2.67
CA PHE A 196 -24.82 12.73 -2.04
C PHE A 196 -23.44 13.24 -2.50
N THR A 197 -23.24 13.38 -3.81
CA THR A 197 -21.96 13.82 -4.39
C THR A 197 -21.64 15.27 -4.05
N SER A 198 -22.64 16.16 -4.05
CA SER A 198 -22.48 17.56 -3.59
C SER A 198 -22.05 17.63 -2.13
N GLY A 199 -22.64 16.80 -1.27
CA GLY A 199 -22.23 16.69 0.13
C GLY A 199 -20.84 16.12 0.32
N LEU A 200 -20.49 15.09 -0.45
CA LEU A 200 -19.15 14.50 -0.45
C LEU A 200 -18.09 15.51 -0.92
N ALA A 201 -18.35 16.24 -2.00
CA ALA A 201 -17.48 17.29 -2.53
C ALA A 201 -17.34 18.47 -1.56
N LEU A 202 -18.42 18.91 -0.90
CA LEU A 202 -18.35 19.93 0.13
C LEU A 202 -17.47 19.47 1.29
N GLY A 203 -17.66 18.23 1.73
CA GLY A 203 -16.86 17.59 2.77
C GLY A 203 -15.38 17.46 2.41
N THR A 204 -15.04 17.20 1.14
CA THR A 204 -13.63 17.14 0.69
C THR A 204 -12.98 18.51 0.63
N VAL A 205 -13.72 19.56 0.24
CA VAL A 205 -13.22 20.95 0.21
C VAL A 205 -12.93 21.49 1.61
N LEU A 206 -13.83 21.21 2.56
CA LEU A 206 -13.76 21.65 3.96
C LEU A 206 -13.18 20.58 4.90
N PHE A 207 -12.45 19.60 4.36
CA PHE A 207 -11.94 18.46 5.12
C PHE A 207 -11.11 18.89 6.34
N LYS A 208 -11.47 18.38 7.53
CA LYS A 208 -10.85 18.68 8.84
C LYS A 208 -10.86 20.15 9.29
N LYS A 209 -11.62 21.05 8.64
CA LYS A 209 -11.59 22.48 8.97
C LYS A 209 -12.54 22.88 10.10
N GLY A 210 -13.39 21.98 10.59
CA GLY A 210 -14.45 22.30 11.55
C GLY A 210 -14.03 22.80 12.95
N VAL A 211 -12.73 22.82 13.28
CA VAL A 211 -12.22 23.33 14.59
C VAL A 211 -11.32 24.56 14.45
N SER A 212 -10.62 24.69 13.31
CA SER A 212 -9.53 25.66 13.14
C SER A 212 -9.97 27.07 12.75
N ASN A 213 -11.25 27.28 12.44
CA ASN A 213 -11.83 28.54 12.00
C ASN A 213 -12.94 29.00 12.95
N ILE A 214 -12.57 29.41 14.16
CA ILE A 214 -13.48 29.98 15.19
C ILE A 214 -13.92 31.40 14.79
N ASN A 215 -14.48 31.55 13.58
CA ASN A 215 -15.22 32.72 13.16
C ASN A 215 -16.70 32.34 13.20
N ALA A 216 -17.56 33.24 13.71
CA ALA A 216 -19.01 33.09 13.92
C ALA A 216 -19.87 32.73 12.67
N LYS A 217 -19.24 32.29 11.58
CA LYS A 217 -19.83 31.98 10.27
C LYS A 217 -19.72 30.49 9.91
N GLU A 218 -18.92 29.68 10.60
CA GLU A 218 -18.95 28.20 10.41
C GLU A 218 -20.17 27.54 11.07
N ASP A 219 -20.76 28.18 12.09
CA ASP A 219 -22.08 27.84 12.61
C ASP A 219 -23.15 27.83 11.50
N PHE A 220 -22.98 28.62 10.44
CA PHE A 220 -23.90 28.66 9.31
C PHE A 220 -23.84 27.38 8.46
N PHE A 221 -22.66 26.87 8.10
CA PHE A 221 -22.56 25.63 7.33
C PHE A 221 -23.10 24.45 8.13
N THR A 222 -22.75 24.35 9.40
CA THR A 222 -23.21 23.27 10.27
C THR A 222 -24.72 23.36 10.53
N SER A 223 -25.25 24.55 10.82
CA SER A 223 -26.70 24.73 10.98
C SER A 223 -27.47 24.48 9.68
N ALA A 224 -26.93 24.88 8.53
CA ALA A 224 -27.51 24.59 7.23
C ALA A 224 -27.54 23.08 6.95
N LEU A 225 -26.44 22.37 7.17
CA LEU A 225 -26.38 20.92 6.97
C LEU A 225 -27.28 20.16 7.96
N LEU A 226 -27.37 20.61 9.22
CA LEU A 226 -28.33 20.05 10.19
C LEU A 226 -29.78 20.33 9.75
N SER A 227 -30.06 21.51 9.18
CA SER A 227 -31.38 21.80 8.60
C SER A 227 -31.72 20.86 7.45
N TYR A 228 -30.71 20.46 6.67
CA TYR A 228 -30.84 19.52 5.54
C TYR A 228 -31.06 18.07 5.98
N ILE A 229 -30.59 17.70 7.17
CA ILE A 229 -30.83 16.39 7.77
C ILE A 229 -32.26 16.28 8.32
N ILE A 230 -32.75 17.33 8.99
CA ILE A 230 -34.09 17.34 9.59
C ILE A 230 -35.18 17.57 8.54
N GLY A 231 -34.85 18.26 7.43
CA GLY A 231 -35.82 18.69 6.43
C GLY A 231 -36.55 19.98 6.80
N LYS A 232 -35.84 20.94 7.43
CA LYS A 232 -36.39 22.27 7.75
C LYS A 232 -36.45 23.17 6.49
N GLU A 233 -36.88 24.42 6.67
CA GLU A 233 -36.90 25.43 5.60
C GLU A 233 -35.51 25.64 4.98
N ARG A 234 -35.47 25.90 3.67
CA ARG A 234 -34.22 26.02 2.91
C ARG A 234 -33.47 27.30 3.28
N VAL A 235 -32.16 27.16 3.51
CA VAL A 235 -31.26 28.27 3.81
C VAL A 235 -31.06 29.20 2.60
N TYR A 236 -30.99 28.64 1.39
CA TYR A 236 -30.92 29.40 0.14
C TYR A 236 -32.24 29.23 -0.64
N SER A 237 -32.93 30.34 -0.89
CA SER A 237 -34.16 30.38 -1.69
C SER A 237 -33.89 31.03 -3.03
N PHE A 238 -33.32 30.27 -3.97
CA PHE A 238 -33.26 30.68 -5.37
C PHE A 238 -34.41 30.02 -6.14
N GLY A 239 -35.47 30.79 -6.41
CA GLY A 239 -36.57 30.38 -7.29
C GLY A 239 -37.92 30.26 -6.60
N THR A 240 -38.97 30.58 -7.35
CA THR A 240 -40.37 30.35 -6.97
C THR A 240 -40.61 28.85 -6.84
N LEU A 241 -41.29 28.39 -5.78
CA LEU A 241 -41.79 27.02 -5.63
C LEU A 241 -42.59 26.63 -6.89
N ARG A 242 -41.95 25.96 -7.83
CA ARG A 242 -42.61 25.37 -8.99
C ARG A 242 -42.64 23.88 -8.77
N THR A 243 -43.84 23.32 -8.77
CA THR A 243 -44.05 21.88 -8.76
C THR A 243 -43.49 21.30 -10.05
N HIS A 244 -42.62 20.30 -9.96
CA HIS A 244 -42.29 19.49 -11.13
C HIS A 244 -43.46 18.54 -11.39
N ILE A 245 -43.71 18.17 -12.64
CA ILE A 245 -44.85 17.32 -13.03
C ILE A 245 -44.79 15.93 -12.34
N GLN A 246 -43.59 15.46 -12.01
CA GLN A 246 -43.33 14.13 -11.43
C GLN A 246 -42.98 14.16 -9.93
N VAL A 247 -42.49 15.28 -9.40
CA VAL A 247 -42.09 15.42 -7.99
C VAL A 247 -42.63 16.73 -7.43
N ALA A 248 -43.44 16.61 -6.38
CA ALA A 248 -44.00 17.74 -5.65
C ALA A 248 -43.32 17.89 -4.28
N GLU A 249 -42.50 18.93 -4.12
CA GLU A 249 -41.94 19.33 -2.83
C GLU A 249 -42.64 20.59 -2.33
N TYR A 250 -43.25 20.53 -1.15
CA TYR A 250 -44.03 21.64 -0.57
C TYR A 250 -43.33 22.22 0.66
N GLY A 251 -42.72 23.39 0.53
CA GLY A 251 -42.23 24.22 1.65
C GLY A 251 -41.00 23.69 2.41
N SER A 252 -41.03 22.43 2.86
CA SER A 252 -39.91 21.74 3.51
C SER A 252 -39.03 21.01 2.50
N MET A 253 -37.76 20.86 2.86
CA MET A 253 -36.82 20.12 2.03
C MET A 253 -36.98 18.61 2.23
N ASN A 254 -36.83 17.83 1.16
CA ASN A 254 -36.94 16.38 1.23
C ASN A 254 -35.69 15.78 1.90
N ALA A 255 -35.79 15.53 3.20
CA ALA A 255 -34.73 14.95 4.02
C ALA A 255 -34.23 13.61 3.45
N ASN A 256 -35.06 12.82 2.76
CA ASN A 256 -34.63 11.53 2.21
C ASN A 256 -33.56 11.66 1.12
N ILE A 257 -33.51 12.81 0.44
CA ILE A 257 -32.53 13.10 -0.60
C ILE A 257 -31.32 13.81 0.02
N THR A 258 -31.58 14.90 0.76
CA THR A 258 -30.54 15.82 1.22
C THR A 258 -29.77 15.32 2.44
N ALA A 259 -30.36 14.43 3.25
CA ALA A 259 -29.71 13.94 4.46
C ALA A 259 -28.44 13.15 4.16
N THR A 260 -28.38 12.34 3.10
CA THR A 260 -27.20 11.52 2.78
C THR A 260 -25.96 12.39 2.53
N GLY A 261 -26.08 13.40 1.67
CA GLY A 261 -25.04 14.38 1.38
C GLY A 261 -24.69 15.25 2.60
N ALA A 262 -25.70 15.71 3.35
CA ALA A 262 -25.44 16.55 4.52
C ALA A 262 -24.71 15.78 5.64
N MET A 263 -25.10 14.54 5.91
CA MET A 263 -24.46 13.66 6.89
C MET A 263 -22.99 13.44 6.54
N ILE A 264 -22.69 13.03 5.30
CA ILE A 264 -21.31 12.75 4.91
C ILE A 264 -20.44 14.01 4.91
N SER A 265 -21.00 15.16 4.51
CA SER A 265 -20.32 16.45 4.57
C SER A 265 -19.92 16.80 6.00
N ILE A 266 -20.84 16.65 6.98
CA ILE A 266 -20.54 16.92 8.39
C ILE A 266 -19.44 15.97 8.90
N GLY A 267 -19.53 14.68 8.57
CA GLY A 267 -18.52 13.69 8.97
C GLY A 267 -17.11 14.01 8.47
N LEU A 268 -16.99 14.57 7.27
CA LEU A 268 -15.70 14.97 6.68
C LEU A 268 -15.20 16.33 7.19
N ILE A 269 -16.08 17.31 7.39
CA ILE A 269 -15.73 18.62 7.96
C ILE A 269 -15.19 18.47 9.38
N TYR A 270 -15.87 17.64 10.18
CA TYR A 270 -15.54 17.38 11.59
C TYR A 270 -14.70 16.12 11.79
N PHE A 271 -14.03 15.63 10.73
CA PHE A 271 -13.19 14.45 10.79
C PHE A 271 -12.12 14.55 11.88
N ASN A 272 -12.08 13.55 12.77
CA ASN A 272 -11.18 13.47 13.94
C ASN A 272 -11.13 14.72 14.84
N THR A 273 -12.20 15.51 14.90
CA THR A 273 -12.25 16.73 15.72
C THR A 273 -12.64 16.47 17.18
N LYS A 274 -13.25 15.31 17.48
CA LYS A 274 -13.76 14.93 18.81
C LYS A 274 -14.79 15.91 19.39
N ASN A 275 -15.45 16.71 18.54
CA ASN A 275 -16.50 17.61 18.98
C ASN A 275 -17.72 16.79 19.45
N LYS A 276 -18.03 16.87 20.75
CA LYS A 276 -19.13 16.12 21.37
C LYS A 276 -20.49 16.62 20.90
N ASP A 277 -20.63 17.94 20.76
CA ASP A 277 -21.92 18.57 20.46
C ASP A 277 -22.48 18.09 19.12
N ILE A 278 -21.60 17.93 18.13
CA ILE A 278 -21.98 17.47 16.79
C ILE A 278 -22.06 15.95 16.74
N ALA A 279 -21.17 15.23 17.45
CA ALA A 279 -21.22 13.78 17.53
C ALA A 279 -22.54 13.28 18.15
N GLU A 280 -23.09 13.99 19.15
CA GLU A 280 -24.36 13.65 19.80
C GLU A 280 -25.57 13.70 18.85
N TRP A 281 -25.51 14.46 17.75
CA TRP A 281 -26.58 14.42 16.73
C TRP A 281 -26.62 13.10 15.94
N PHE A 282 -25.52 12.36 15.92
CA PHE A 282 -25.36 11.12 15.15
C PHE A 282 -25.31 9.88 16.04
N THR A 283 -25.40 10.03 17.37
CA THR A 283 -25.58 8.87 18.24
C THR A 283 -26.87 8.14 17.85
N PRO A 284 -26.85 6.81 17.84
CA PRO A 284 -28.06 6.06 17.56
C PRO A 284 -29.09 6.36 18.65
N ASN A 285 -30.30 6.73 18.23
CA ASN A 285 -31.37 7.11 19.14
C ASN A 285 -31.74 5.91 20.04
N ASP A 286 -31.84 6.11 21.35
CA ASP A 286 -32.21 5.04 22.29
C ASP A 286 -33.69 4.65 22.24
N THR A 287 -34.54 5.52 21.68
CA THR A 287 -35.99 5.28 21.62
C THR A 287 -36.42 4.61 20.33
N MET A 288 -37.07 3.45 20.47
CA MET A 288 -37.53 2.60 19.37
C MET A 288 -38.35 3.35 18.30
N ARG A 289 -39.26 4.24 18.72
CA ARG A 289 -40.09 5.04 17.79
C ARG A 289 -39.27 5.98 16.90
N LEU A 290 -38.18 6.55 17.42
CA LEU A 290 -37.34 7.43 16.63
C LEU A 290 -36.54 6.63 15.60
N ILE A 291 -36.20 5.37 15.90
CA ILE A 291 -35.51 4.48 14.98
C ILE A 291 -36.44 4.11 13.82
N GLU A 292 -37.71 3.80 14.08
CA GLU A 292 -38.71 3.48 13.04
C GLU A 292 -38.98 4.65 12.08
N LEU A 293 -38.84 5.89 12.55
CA LEU A 293 -39.03 7.08 11.70
C LEU A 293 -37.87 7.33 10.72
N ILE A 294 -36.72 6.70 10.95
CA ILE A 294 -35.51 6.92 10.15
C ILE A 294 -35.31 5.75 9.20
N ARG A 295 -35.14 6.08 7.91
CA ARG A 295 -34.80 5.11 6.88
C ARG A 295 -33.49 4.37 7.23
N PRO A 296 -33.40 3.03 7.11
CA PRO A 296 -32.28 2.25 7.65
C PRO A 296 -30.91 2.56 7.01
N ASP A 297 -30.84 2.92 5.73
CA ASP A 297 -29.60 3.37 5.09
C ASP A 297 -29.07 4.70 5.65
N LEU A 298 -29.94 5.57 6.20
CA LEU A 298 -29.50 6.75 6.94
C LEU A 298 -28.91 6.37 8.31
N LEU A 299 -29.38 5.29 8.95
CA LEU A 299 -28.80 4.79 10.20
C LEU A 299 -27.38 4.28 9.99
N LEU A 300 -27.13 3.59 8.86
CA LEU A 300 -25.79 3.20 8.45
C LEU A 300 -24.88 4.43 8.37
N LEU A 301 -25.31 5.48 7.66
CA LEU A 301 -24.50 6.70 7.52
C LEU A 301 -24.31 7.44 8.84
N ARG A 302 -25.30 7.46 9.73
CA ARG A 302 -25.15 8.02 11.08
C ARG A 302 -24.04 7.32 11.85
N ALA A 303 -24.01 5.99 11.83
CA ALA A 303 -22.94 5.22 12.47
C ALA A 303 -21.58 5.57 11.87
N VAL A 304 -21.50 5.65 10.54
CA VAL A 304 -20.27 6.01 9.84
C VAL A 304 -19.79 7.42 10.22
N VAL A 305 -20.68 8.42 10.20
CA VAL A 305 -20.37 9.82 10.50
C VAL A 305 -19.97 9.99 11.97
N TYR A 306 -20.67 9.34 12.90
CA TYR A 306 -20.30 9.33 14.31
C TYR A 306 -18.86 8.83 14.50
N ASN A 307 -18.50 7.73 13.83
CA ASN A 307 -17.17 7.14 13.88
C ASN A 307 -16.11 8.01 13.18
N LEU A 308 -16.45 8.71 12.09
CA LEU A 308 -15.53 9.66 11.43
C LEU A 308 -15.19 10.86 12.35
N ILE A 309 -16.16 11.36 13.11
CA ILE A 309 -15.94 12.45 14.08
C ILE A 309 -15.13 11.96 15.28
N THR A 310 -15.37 10.72 15.72
CA THR A 310 -14.71 10.08 16.88
C THR A 310 -13.61 9.08 16.47
N TRP A 311 -12.90 9.37 15.38
CA TRP A 311 -11.95 8.46 14.73
C TRP A 311 -10.93 7.77 15.65
N ASP A 312 -10.34 8.53 16.58
CA ASP A 312 -9.35 8.01 17.53
C ASP A 312 -9.94 6.95 18.49
N LYS A 313 -11.23 7.01 18.81
CA LYS A 313 -11.90 6.10 19.76
C LYS A 313 -12.32 4.76 19.13
N ILE A 314 -12.16 4.59 17.82
CA ILE A 314 -12.53 3.33 17.16
C ILE A 314 -11.56 2.24 17.64
N GLU A 315 -12.09 1.20 18.26
CA GLU A 315 -11.34 0.02 18.72
C GLU A 315 -11.83 -1.23 18.00
N ASN A 316 -10.96 -2.22 17.84
CA ASN A 316 -11.23 -3.51 17.18
C ASN A 316 -11.77 -4.57 18.17
N SER A 317 -12.55 -4.15 19.18
CA SER A 317 -13.06 -5.01 20.26
C SER A 317 -14.58 -5.25 20.20
N HIS A 318 -15.04 -6.40 20.72
CA HIS A 318 -16.47 -6.68 20.87
C HIS A 318 -17.16 -5.69 21.83
N ALA A 319 -16.45 -5.28 22.89
CA ALA A 319 -16.95 -4.30 23.84
C ALA A 319 -17.23 -2.94 23.17
N TRP A 320 -16.43 -2.54 22.19
CA TRP A 320 -16.68 -1.33 21.41
C TRP A 320 -17.95 -1.44 20.57
N PHE A 321 -18.18 -2.57 19.90
CA PHE A 321 -19.44 -2.83 19.17
C PHE A 321 -20.65 -2.75 20.10
N ASP A 322 -20.55 -3.35 21.29
CA ASP A 322 -21.58 -3.32 22.31
C ASP A 322 -21.84 -1.93 22.90
N GLN A 323 -20.89 -0.99 22.83
CA GLN A 323 -21.14 0.38 23.29
C GLN A 323 -21.87 1.22 22.23
N GLN A 324 -21.70 0.89 20.95
CA GLN A 324 -22.28 1.65 19.84
C GLN A 324 -23.72 1.25 19.53
N ILE A 325 -24.15 0.03 19.90
CA ILE A 325 -25.50 -0.46 19.59
C ILE A 325 -26.44 -0.22 20.79
N PRO A 326 -27.53 0.54 20.62
CA PRO A 326 -28.52 0.74 21.68
C PRO A 326 -29.03 -0.57 22.26
N GLU A 327 -29.16 -0.63 23.58
CA GLU A 327 -29.60 -1.84 24.29
C GLU A 327 -31.00 -2.28 23.83
N ALA A 328 -31.88 -1.32 23.52
CA ALA A 328 -33.22 -1.56 22.99
C ALA A 328 -33.21 -2.29 21.63
N LEU A 329 -32.21 -2.07 20.77
CA LEU A 329 -32.07 -2.81 19.52
C LEU A 329 -31.47 -4.21 19.77
N ARG A 330 -30.50 -4.32 20.69
CA ARG A 330 -29.86 -5.61 20.99
C ARG A 330 -30.82 -6.64 21.57
N GLN A 331 -31.71 -6.20 22.45
CA GLN A 331 -32.68 -7.09 23.12
C GLN A 331 -33.88 -7.47 22.24
N ASN A 332 -34.14 -6.72 21.16
CA ASN A 332 -35.32 -6.93 20.30
C ASN A 332 -34.98 -7.45 18.90
N ALA A 333 -33.74 -7.29 18.42
CA ALA A 333 -33.30 -7.81 17.13
C ALA A 333 -33.25 -9.35 17.14
N PHE A 334 -33.80 -9.98 16.09
CA PHE A 334 -33.84 -11.45 15.91
C PHE A 334 -34.57 -12.26 17.01
N HIS A 335 -35.24 -11.60 17.96
CA HIS A 335 -36.02 -12.29 18.97
C HIS A 335 -37.34 -12.82 18.38
N ILE A 336 -37.42 -14.14 18.24
CA ILE A 336 -38.67 -14.87 18.01
C ILE A 336 -39.49 -14.76 19.29
N SER A 337 -40.48 -13.89 19.35
CA SER A 337 -41.51 -13.99 20.39
C SER A 337 -42.28 -15.30 20.19
N THR A 338 -41.82 -16.38 20.84
CA THR A 338 -42.54 -17.66 20.96
C THR A 338 -43.83 -17.54 21.77
N THR A 339 -44.09 -16.39 22.39
CA THR A 339 -45.32 -16.13 23.10
C THR A 339 -46.36 -15.53 22.16
N LYS A 340 -47.30 -16.39 21.73
CA LYS A 340 -48.64 -16.03 21.24
C LYS A 340 -49.46 -15.27 22.32
N LEU A 341 -48.92 -14.19 22.85
CA LEU A 341 -49.63 -13.22 23.66
C LEU A 341 -49.59 -11.92 22.88
N LYS A 342 -50.63 -11.76 22.06
CA LYS A 342 -51.11 -10.45 21.64
C LYS A 342 -51.49 -9.68 22.91
N THR A 343 -50.53 -9.10 23.62
CA THR A 343 -50.80 -7.90 24.40
C THR A 343 -50.81 -6.74 23.41
N PRO A 344 -51.84 -5.89 23.41
CA PRO A 344 -51.97 -4.79 22.45
C PRO A 344 -51.04 -3.60 22.76
N ILE A 345 -49.83 -3.85 23.31
CA ILE A 345 -48.99 -2.83 23.96
C ILE A 345 -47.58 -2.71 23.33
N ASN A 346 -47.11 -3.67 22.52
CA ASN A 346 -45.88 -3.48 21.75
C ASN A 346 -46.21 -3.03 20.32
N ALA A 347 -46.44 -1.73 20.17
CA ALA A 347 -46.78 -1.03 18.93
C ALA A 347 -45.54 -0.75 18.05
N TYR A 348 -44.74 -1.78 17.79
CA TYR A 348 -43.50 -1.66 17.01
C TYR A 348 -43.47 -2.69 15.89
N ASP A 349 -42.94 -2.31 14.73
CA ASP A 349 -42.84 -3.18 13.57
C ASP A 349 -41.51 -3.96 13.64
N PRO A 350 -41.54 -5.28 13.94
CA PRO A 350 -40.34 -6.07 14.21
C PRO A 350 -39.39 -6.18 13.00
N GLU A 351 -39.91 -6.05 11.79
CA GLU A 351 -39.11 -6.02 10.56
C GLU A 351 -38.21 -4.77 10.53
N SER A 352 -38.80 -3.61 10.78
CA SER A 352 -38.09 -2.33 10.84
C SER A 352 -36.96 -2.32 11.88
N ILE A 353 -37.16 -2.97 13.04
CA ILE A 353 -36.13 -3.13 14.09
C ILE A 353 -34.95 -3.95 13.58
N THR A 354 -35.26 -5.06 12.92
CA THR A 354 -34.27 -6.01 12.43
C THR A 354 -33.45 -5.38 11.29
N GLN A 355 -34.11 -4.65 10.39
CA GLN A 355 -33.44 -3.87 9.34
C GLN A 355 -32.52 -2.80 9.96
N ALA A 356 -32.99 -2.02 10.94
CA ALA A 356 -32.19 -1.02 11.61
C ALA A 356 -30.91 -1.61 12.24
N TYR A 357 -31.02 -2.76 12.90
CA TYR A 357 -29.87 -3.48 13.47
C TYR A 357 -28.86 -3.93 12.40
N CYS A 358 -29.35 -4.53 11.30
CA CYS A 358 -28.55 -4.97 10.16
C CYS A 358 -27.73 -3.83 9.53
N TYR A 359 -28.36 -2.68 9.29
CA TYR A 359 -27.70 -1.50 8.70
C TYR A 359 -26.73 -0.83 9.67
N LEU A 360 -27.05 -0.79 10.97
CA LEU A 360 -26.16 -0.25 12.00
C LEU A 360 -24.85 -1.04 12.08
N ILE A 361 -24.93 -2.38 12.14
CA ILE A 361 -23.72 -3.23 12.14
C ILE A 361 -22.92 -3.04 10.86
N SER A 362 -23.58 -2.98 9.71
CA SER A 362 -22.91 -2.74 8.43
C SER A 362 -22.15 -1.41 8.44
N GLY A 363 -22.72 -0.35 9.02
CA GLY A 363 -22.06 0.94 9.19
C GLY A 363 -20.85 0.88 10.12
N LEU A 364 -20.96 0.18 11.25
CA LEU A 364 -19.84 -0.02 12.18
C LEU A 364 -18.69 -0.80 11.55
N CYS A 365 -18.98 -1.90 10.86
CA CYS A 365 -17.98 -2.67 10.13
C CYS A 365 -17.34 -1.87 8.99
N PHE A 366 -18.12 -1.02 8.30
CA PHE A 366 -17.59 -0.13 7.28
C PHE A 366 -16.64 0.91 7.85
N SER A 367 -16.99 1.54 8.98
CA SER A 367 -16.07 2.45 9.71
C SER A 367 -14.78 1.76 10.16
N LEU A 368 -14.89 0.55 10.69
CA LEU A 368 -13.74 -0.26 11.09
C LEU A 368 -12.81 -0.52 9.88
N ALA A 369 -13.39 -0.86 8.74
CA ALA A 369 -12.65 -1.09 7.50
C ALA A 369 -11.99 0.16 6.94
N LEU A 370 -12.61 1.34 7.09
CA LEU A 370 -11.98 2.61 6.72
C LEU A 370 -10.73 2.88 7.58
N LYS A 371 -10.79 2.59 8.88
CA LYS A 371 -9.66 2.84 9.82
C LYS A 371 -8.50 1.86 9.66
N TYR A 372 -8.78 0.61 9.31
CA TYR A 372 -7.77 -0.44 9.16
C TYR A 372 -7.57 -0.82 7.68
N ALA A 373 -7.80 0.11 6.76
CA ALA A 373 -7.65 -0.14 5.33
C ALA A 373 -6.22 -0.55 4.99
N GLY A 374 -6.05 -1.74 4.42
CA GLY A 374 -4.76 -2.27 3.99
C GLY A 374 -3.74 -2.50 5.11
N THR A 375 -4.12 -2.58 6.38
CA THR A 375 -3.19 -2.86 7.50
C THR A 375 -3.00 -4.35 7.78
N TRP A 376 -3.90 -5.19 7.29
CA TRP A 376 -3.93 -6.64 7.54
C TRP A 376 -4.07 -7.01 9.02
N ASP A 377 -4.78 -6.18 9.79
CA ASP A 377 -5.06 -6.47 11.19
C ASP A 377 -5.91 -7.74 11.37
N LYS A 378 -5.43 -8.66 12.21
CA LYS A 378 -6.05 -9.97 12.42
C LYS A 378 -7.31 -9.88 13.27
N GLU A 379 -7.32 -9.03 14.30
CA GLU A 379 -8.43 -8.89 15.23
C GLU A 379 -9.66 -8.33 14.52
N THR A 380 -9.48 -7.25 13.77
CA THR A 380 -10.48 -6.64 12.86
C THR A 380 -11.05 -7.68 11.89
N THR A 381 -10.17 -8.49 11.29
CA THR A 381 -10.53 -9.53 10.32
C THR A 381 -11.37 -10.65 10.95
N ILE A 382 -11.06 -11.07 12.17
CA ILE A 382 -11.81 -12.09 12.90
C ILE A 382 -13.20 -11.54 13.26
N LEU A 383 -13.27 -10.33 13.80
CA LEU A 383 -14.51 -9.68 14.22
C LEU A 383 -15.51 -9.54 13.06
N ILE A 384 -15.08 -9.02 11.91
CA ILE A 384 -15.95 -8.89 10.73
C ILE A 384 -16.39 -10.28 10.23
N ARG A 385 -15.51 -11.28 10.25
CA ARG A 385 -15.87 -12.65 9.82
C ARG A 385 -16.89 -13.30 10.74
N GLU A 386 -16.88 -13.02 12.03
CA GLU A 386 -17.88 -13.54 12.97
C GLU A 386 -19.26 -13.00 12.66
N TYR A 387 -19.40 -11.68 12.47
CA TYR A 387 -20.66 -11.09 12.03
C TYR A 387 -21.09 -11.61 10.65
N TYR A 388 -20.16 -11.73 9.70
CA TYR A 388 -20.45 -12.33 8.40
C TYR A 388 -21.04 -13.75 8.56
N LYS A 389 -20.43 -14.61 9.39
CA LYS A 389 -20.93 -15.98 9.63
C LYS A 389 -22.33 -15.97 10.24
N GLN A 390 -22.60 -15.06 11.18
CA GLN A 390 -23.92 -14.92 11.78
C GLN A 390 -24.97 -14.56 10.73
N PHE A 391 -24.73 -13.54 9.89
CA PHE A 391 -25.68 -13.14 8.84
C PHE A 391 -25.82 -14.18 7.73
N HIS A 392 -24.74 -14.86 7.37
CA HIS A 392 -24.75 -15.88 6.34
C HIS A 392 -25.62 -17.08 6.72
N GLN A 393 -25.61 -17.49 8.00
CA GLN A 393 -26.47 -18.56 8.52
C GLN A 393 -27.97 -18.26 8.34
N TYR A 394 -28.38 -16.99 8.30
CA TYR A 394 -29.79 -16.64 8.06
C TYR A 394 -30.17 -16.73 6.58
N ILE A 395 -29.24 -16.50 5.65
CA ILE A 395 -29.50 -16.62 4.20
C ILE A 395 -29.65 -18.09 3.78
N ASP A 396 -28.85 -18.99 4.36
CA ASP A 396 -28.85 -20.42 4.00
C ASP A 396 -30.09 -21.17 4.50
N ARG A 397 -30.95 -20.55 5.32
CA ARG A 397 -32.19 -21.17 5.80
C ARG A 397 -33.23 -21.29 4.67
N PRO A 398 -33.83 -22.47 4.46
CA PRO A 398 -34.87 -22.66 3.45
C PRO A 398 -36.13 -21.85 3.79
N VAL A 399 -36.81 -21.34 2.75
CA VAL A 399 -38.00 -20.47 2.87
C VAL A 399 -39.08 -21.08 3.77
N ASP A 400 -39.24 -22.40 3.71
CA ASP A 400 -40.30 -23.13 4.43
C ASP A 400 -40.11 -23.14 5.96
N GLN A 401 -38.89 -22.92 6.46
CA GLN A 401 -38.62 -22.79 7.90
C GLN A 401 -38.75 -21.33 8.38
N VAL A 402 -38.66 -20.38 7.46
CA VAL A 402 -38.68 -18.94 7.70
C VAL A 402 -40.10 -18.44 7.97
N GLU A 403 -41.13 -19.06 7.38
CA GLU A 403 -42.56 -18.74 7.65
C GLU A 403 -43.01 -19.09 9.09
N ASN A 404 -42.27 -19.97 9.79
CA ASN A 404 -42.55 -20.32 11.18
C ASN A 404 -41.90 -19.36 12.19
N ASP A 405 -40.96 -18.54 11.74
CA ASP A 405 -40.36 -17.47 12.54
C ASP A 405 -41.20 -16.20 12.37
N CYS A 406 -41.62 -15.56 13.46
CA CYS A 406 -42.54 -14.41 13.38
C CYS A 406 -41.95 -13.18 12.66
N CYS A 407 -40.62 -13.09 12.50
CA CYS A 407 -39.94 -11.87 12.01
C CYS A 407 -38.57 -12.15 11.33
N PRO A 408 -38.51 -12.82 10.18
CA PRO A 408 -37.26 -12.99 9.46
C PRO A 408 -36.80 -11.69 8.79
N PRO A 409 -35.50 -11.36 8.79
CA PRO A 409 -34.97 -10.24 8.03
C PRO A 409 -35.24 -10.43 6.53
N ASP A 410 -35.59 -9.34 5.83
CA ASP A 410 -35.72 -9.39 4.38
C ASP A 410 -34.39 -9.84 3.73
N ARG A 411 -34.50 -10.74 2.75
CA ARG A 411 -33.36 -11.32 2.04
C ARG A 411 -32.56 -10.27 1.28
N SER A 412 -33.21 -9.21 0.79
CA SER A 412 -32.51 -8.11 0.13
C SER A 412 -31.64 -7.33 1.11
N THR A 413 -32.14 -7.09 2.33
CA THR A 413 -31.39 -6.45 3.41
C THR A 413 -30.21 -7.33 3.85
N LEU A 414 -30.41 -8.64 4.00
CA LEU A 414 -29.31 -9.56 4.32
C LEU A 414 -28.22 -9.57 3.25
N GLU A 415 -28.59 -9.60 1.96
CA GLU A 415 -27.63 -9.58 0.87
C GLU A 415 -26.85 -8.26 0.79
N PHE A 416 -27.50 -7.15 1.13
CA PHE A 416 -26.87 -5.85 1.31
C PHE A 416 -25.82 -5.86 2.44
N VAL A 417 -26.19 -6.39 3.61
CA VAL A 417 -25.28 -6.52 4.75
C VAL A 417 -24.08 -7.39 4.37
N LEU A 418 -24.30 -8.55 3.76
CA LEU A 418 -23.21 -9.42 3.32
C LEU A 418 -22.29 -8.73 2.32
N SER A 419 -22.84 -8.04 1.32
CA SER A 419 -22.06 -7.28 0.34
C SER A 419 -21.18 -6.23 1.01
N THR A 420 -21.72 -5.52 2.01
CA THR A 420 -20.99 -4.49 2.76
C THR A 420 -19.90 -5.10 3.63
N LEU A 421 -20.20 -6.16 4.40
CA LEU A 421 -19.23 -6.85 5.26
C LEU A 421 -18.08 -7.45 4.46
N VAL A 422 -18.38 -8.05 3.31
CA VAL A 422 -17.38 -8.66 2.41
C VAL A 422 -16.47 -7.59 1.81
N LEU A 423 -17.04 -6.44 1.39
CA LEU A 423 -16.25 -5.31 0.92
C LEU A 423 -15.37 -4.74 2.03
N SER A 424 -15.92 -4.55 3.24
CA SER A 424 -15.18 -4.12 4.43
C SER A 424 -14.01 -5.05 4.77
N LEU A 425 -14.24 -6.37 4.73
CA LEU A 425 -13.21 -7.37 4.97
C LEU A 425 -12.09 -7.30 3.90
N ALA A 426 -12.46 -7.12 2.63
CA ALA A 426 -11.51 -6.97 1.54
C ALA A 426 -10.73 -5.65 1.60
N MET A 427 -11.32 -4.56 2.10
CA MET A 427 -10.61 -3.29 2.32
C MET A 427 -9.50 -3.45 3.38
N VAL A 428 -9.78 -4.14 4.49
CA VAL A 428 -8.77 -4.40 5.55
C VAL A 428 -7.64 -5.28 5.01
N MET A 429 -8.00 -6.30 4.24
CA MET A 429 -7.07 -7.31 3.70
C MET A 429 -6.53 -6.97 2.30
N ALA A 430 -6.64 -5.71 1.87
CA ALA A 430 -6.30 -5.32 0.50
C ALA A 430 -4.83 -5.65 0.17
N GLY A 431 -4.63 -6.37 -0.94
CA GLY A 431 -3.32 -6.82 -1.42
C GLY A 431 -2.75 -8.09 -0.76
N SER A 432 -3.38 -8.64 0.29
CA SER A 432 -2.84 -9.80 1.02
C SER A 432 -2.98 -11.15 0.32
N GLY A 433 -3.99 -11.32 -0.54
CA GLY A 433 -4.31 -12.60 -1.16
C GLY A 433 -4.79 -13.69 -0.19
N ASP A 434 -5.43 -13.34 0.93
CA ASP A 434 -5.92 -14.31 1.92
C ASP A 434 -6.81 -15.42 1.31
N LEU A 435 -6.38 -16.66 1.49
CA LEU A 435 -7.04 -17.83 0.93
C LEU A 435 -8.46 -18.03 1.47
N GLN A 436 -8.67 -17.79 2.77
CA GLN A 436 -9.97 -18.00 3.40
C GLN A 436 -11.01 -17.01 2.86
N LEU A 437 -10.62 -15.74 2.72
CA LEU A 437 -11.48 -14.73 2.11
C LEU A 437 -11.73 -15.03 0.62
N LEU A 438 -10.73 -15.48 -0.12
CA LEU A 438 -10.89 -15.83 -1.53
C LEU A 438 -11.87 -17.01 -1.74
N GLN A 439 -11.80 -18.04 -0.89
CA GLN A 439 -12.74 -19.15 -0.90
C GLN A 439 -14.17 -18.68 -0.64
N LEU A 440 -14.33 -17.75 0.30
CA LEU A 440 -15.62 -17.14 0.62
C LEU A 440 -16.18 -16.33 -0.55
N LEU A 441 -15.35 -15.48 -1.16
CA LEU A 441 -15.75 -14.69 -2.33
C LEU A 441 -16.17 -15.58 -3.50
N ARG A 442 -15.46 -16.70 -3.70
CA ARG A 442 -15.81 -17.67 -4.74
C ARG A 442 -17.15 -18.36 -4.47
N SER A 443 -17.46 -18.69 -3.21
CA SER A 443 -18.77 -19.28 -2.88
C SER A 443 -19.90 -18.30 -3.11
N LEU A 444 -19.71 -17.02 -2.76
CA LEU A 444 -20.67 -15.94 -3.00
C LEU A 444 -20.89 -15.66 -4.49
N GLN A 445 -19.82 -15.67 -5.29
CA GLN A 445 -19.89 -15.48 -6.73
C GLN A 445 -20.66 -16.60 -7.45
N ALA A 446 -20.57 -17.84 -6.95
CA ALA A 446 -21.26 -18.99 -7.52
C ALA A 446 -22.80 -18.95 -7.34
N ARG A 447 -23.33 -17.98 -6.58
CA ARG A 447 -24.77 -17.87 -6.31
C ARG A 447 -25.48 -17.17 -7.45
N VAL A 448 -25.80 -17.92 -8.51
CA VAL A 448 -26.55 -17.46 -9.67
C VAL A 448 -27.77 -18.36 -9.88
N GLY A 449 -28.94 -17.78 -10.16
CA GLY A 449 -30.15 -18.55 -10.52
C GLY A 449 -31.46 -17.90 -10.07
N PRO A 450 -32.61 -18.41 -10.56
CA PRO A 450 -33.94 -17.87 -10.26
C PRO A 450 -34.32 -18.01 -8.78
N ASP A 451 -33.87 -19.06 -8.09
CA ASP A 451 -34.12 -19.28 -6.66
C ASP A 451 -33.47 -18.22 -5.76
N ARG A 452 -32.54 -17.43 -6.31
CA ARG A 452 -31.75 -16.40 -5.61
C ARG A 452 -31.93 -15.03 -6.25
N ALA A 453 -33.17 -14.68 -6.59
CA ALA A 453 -33.52 -13.39 -7.21
C ALA A 453 -33.12 -12.14 -6.41
N HIS A 454 -32.87 -12.28 -5.10
CA HIS A 454 -32.35 -11.20 -4.24
C HIS A 454 -30.87 -10.85 -4.52
N VAL A 455 -30.12 -11.73 -5.21
CA VAL A 455 -28.76 -11.45 -5.66
C VAL A 455 -28.84 -10.63 -6.94
N THR A 456 -28.45 -9.36 -6.85
CA THR A 456 -28.58 -8.39 -7.94
C THR A 456 -27.23 -8.18 -8.65
N TYR A 457 -27.24 -7.36 -9.71
CA TYR A 457 -25.99 -6.94 -10.38
C TYR A 457 -25.01 -6.30 -9.38
N GLY A 458 -25.52 -5.49 -8.46
CA GLY A 458 -24.73 -4.84 -7.41
C GLY A 458 -24.07 -5.80 -6.44
N SER A 459 -24.73 -6.90 -6.07
CA SER A 459 -24.14 -7.96 -5.25
C SER A 459 -22.96 -8.62 -5.95
N HIS A 460 -23.06 -8.89 -7.25
CA HIS A 460 -21.93 -9.44 -8.01
C HIS A 460 -20.80 -8.41 -8.20
N LEU A 461 -21.15 -7.14 -8.35
CA LEU A 461 -20.19 -6.04 -8.42
C LEU A 461 -19.40 -5.93 -7.11
N SER A 462 -20.07 -5.99 -5.95
CA SER A 462 -19.43 -5.89 -4.62
C SER A 462 -18.46 -7.04 -4.37
N VAL A 463 -18.87 -8.28 -4.66
CA VAL A 463 -18.03 -9.48 -4.53
C VAL A 463 -16.83 -9.43 -5.49
N SER A 464 -17.04 -9.00 -6.73
CA SER A 464 -15.95 -8.87 -7.72
C SER A 464 -14.97 -7.75 -7.35
N MET A 465 -15.46 -6.65 -6.78
CA MET A 465 -14.64 -5.55 -6.26
C MET A 465 -13.83 -6.02 -5.06
N ALA A 466 -14.44 -6.73 -4.11
CA ALA A 466 -13.76 -7.31 -2.96
C ALA A 466 -12.66 -8.30 -3.38
N MET A 467 -12.93 -9.15 -4.38
CA MET A 467 -11.93 -10.06 -4.97
C MET A 467 -10.78 -9.29 -5.62
N GLY A 468 -11.10 -8.20 -6.33
CA GLY A 468 -10.11 -7.31 -6.92
C GLY A 468 -9.22 -6.61 -5.89
N LEU A 469 -9.79 -6.16 -4.76
CA LEU A 469 -9.03 -5.53 -3.66
C LEU A 469 -8.12 -6.52 -2.94
N LEU A 470 -8.58 -7.75 -2.74
CA LEU A 470 -7.78 -8.79 -2.11
C LEU A 470 -6.50 -9.08 -2.91
N LEU A 471 -6.58 -9.04 -4.24
CA LEU A 471 -5.50 -9.32 -5.17
C LEU A 471 -5.04 -8.04 -5.91
N LEU A 472 -5.04 -6.90 -5.23
CA LEU A 472 -4.79 -5.58 -5.82
C LEU A 472 -3.43 -5.52 -6.53
N GLY A 473 -3.47 -5.28 -7.85
CA GLY A 473 -2.32 -5.31 -8.77
C GLY A 473 -1.44 -6.55 -8.61
N GLY A 474 -2.05 -7.73 -8.44
CA GLY A 474 -1.35 -8.99 -8.23
C GLY A 474 -0.65 -9.10 -6.88
N GLY A 475 -1.08 -8.35 -5.87
CA GLY A 475 -0.46 -8.29 -4.54
C GLY A 475 0.67 -7.27 -4.41
N ARG A 476 0.89 -6.45 -5.45
CA ARG A 476 1.89 -5.37 -5.44
C ARG A 476 1.42 -4.13 -4.68
N TYR A 477 0.12 -3.85 -4.78
CA TYR A 477 -0.48 -2.63 -4.28
C TYR A 477 -1.28 -2.90 -3.00
N GLY A 478 -1.37 -1.87 -2.15
CA GLY A 478 -2.28 -1.79 -1.02
C GLY A 478 -3.06 -0.50 -1.01
N LEU A 479 -4.00 -0.38 -0.07
CA LEU A 479 -4.73 0.86 0.17
C LEU A 479 -3.98 1.73 1.19
N GLN A 480 -3.91 3.03 0.92
CA GLN A 480 -3.42 4.00 1.89
C GLN A 480 -4.40 4.14 3.05
N ASN A 481 -3.85 4.30 4.26
CA ASN A 481 -4.60 4.60 5.48
C ASN A 481 -4.32 6.03 5.97
N ASN A 482 -4.30 6.96 5.02
CA ASN A 482 -4.05 8.37 5.29
C ASN A 482 -5.38 9.09 5.38
N ASP A 483 -5.44 10.16 6.17
CA ASP A 483 -6.70 10.87 6.36
C ASP A 483 -7.27 11.42 5.04
N ASP A 484 -6.40 11.90 4.14
CA ASP A 484 -6.81 12.40 2.80
C ASP A 484 -7.35 11.30 1.88
N ALA A 485 -7.06 10.02 2.17
CA ALA A 485 -7.60 8.88 1.42
C ALA A 485 -9.04 8.56 1.82
N ILE A 486 -9.47 8.90 3.04
CA ILE A 486 -10.79 8.53 3.58
C ILE A 486 -11.96 9.05 2.72
N PRO A 487 -12.01 10.32 2.28
CA PRO A 487 -13.09 10.79 1.41
C PRO A 487 -13.16 10.02 0.09
N ILE A 488 -12.01 9.66 -0.48
CA ILE A 488 -11.93 8.92 -1.75
C ILE A 488 -12.34 7.45 -1.56
N LEU A 489 -11.96 6.84 -0.44
CA LEU A 489 -12.40 5.48 -0.07
C LEU A 489 -13.92 5.44 0.12
N ILE A 490 -14.50 6.43 0.78
CA ILE A 490 -15.97 6.56 0.93
C ILE A 490 -16.61 6.70 -0.45
N ALA A 491 -16.04 7.51 -1.35
CA ALA A 491 -16.54 7.67 -2.71
C ALA A 491 -16.52 6.35 -3.49
N ALA A 492 -15.42 5.60 -3.42
CA ALA A 492 -15.26 4.35 -4.18
C ALA A 492 -16.09 3.19 -3.59
N PHE A 493 -16.15 3.10 -2.27
CA PHE A 493 -16.71 1.95 -1.54
C PHE A 493 -18.04 2.25 -0.83
N TYR A 494 -18.71 3.35 -1.20
CA TYR A 494 -20.03 3.69 -0.64
C TYR A 494 -20.96 2.46 -0.65
N PRO A 495 -21.47 2.01 0.51
CA PRO A 495 -22.20 0.75 0.63
C PRO A 495 -23.64 0.93 0.16
N HIS A 496 -23.83 1.20 -1.12
CA HIS A 496 -25.11 1.20 -1.82
C HIS A 496 -24.85 0.77 -3.26
N PHE A 497 -25.21 -0.47 -3.59
CA PHE A 497 -24.88 -1.08 -4.88
C PHE A 497 -26.08 -1.02 -5.85
N PRO A 498 -25.80 -0.90 -7.16
CA PRO A 498 -26.85 -0.80 -8.18
C PRO A 498 -27.69 -2.07 -8.29
N VAL A 499 -29.01 -1.96 -8.42
CA VAL A 499 -29.89 -3.13 -8.60
C VAL A 499 -29.69 -3.78 -9.97
N HIS A 500 -29.54 -2.96 -11.01
CA HIS A 500 -29.28 -3.39 -12.38
C HIS A 500 -28.11 -2.61 -13.00
N SER A 501 -27.59 -3.04 -14.15
CA SER A 501 -26.38 -2.47 -14.73
C SER A 501 -26.43 -0.97 -15.04
N ASN A 502 -27.59 -0.39 -15.32
CA ASN A 502 -27.76 1.05 -15.55
C ASN A 502 -28.28 1.85 -14.36
N ASP A 503 -28.29 1.26 -13.16
CA ASP A 503 -28.77 1.96 -11.97
C ASP A 503 -27.65 2.89 -11.44
N ASN A 504 -27.91 4.19 -11.43
CA ASN A 504 -27.04 5.21 -10.85
C ASN A 504 -27.80 6.13 -9.89
N ARG A 505 -28.99 5.72 -9.45
CA ARG A 505 -29.92 6.59 -8.72
C ARG A 505 -29.30 7.18 -7.45
N PHE A 506 -28.70 6.32 -6.62
CA PHE A 506 -28.14 6.68 -5.33
C PHE A 506 -26.64 6.95 -5.36
N HIS A 507 -25.93 6.34 -6.31
CA HIS A 507 -24.50 6.48 -6.44
C HIS A 507 -24.06 6.21 -7.87
N LEU A 508 -23.25 7.10 -8.43
CA LEU A 508 -22.79 6.99 -9.81
C LEU A 508 -21.69 5.91 -9.93
N GLN A 509 -21.87 4.94 -10.81
CA GLN A 509 -20.97 3.80 -10.95
C GLN A 509 -19.52 4.17 -11.35
N ILE A 510 -19.28 5.34 -11.94
CA ILE A 510 -17.93 5.80 -12.30
C ILE A 510 -17.02 5.96 -11.07
N PHE A 511 -17.59 6.38 -9.93
CA PHE A 511 -16.84 6.62 -8.70
C PHE A 511 -16.24 5.35 -8.10
N ARG A 512 -16.78 4.18 -8.46
CA ARG A 512 -16.26 2.87 -8.07
C ARG A 512 -14.81 2.62 -8.49
N HIS A 513 -14.25 3.40 -9.42
CA HIS A 513 -12.84 3.29 -9.83
C HIS A 513 -11.92 4.31 -9.16
N LEU A 514 -12.44 5.23 -8.34
CA LEU A 514 -11.63 6.22 -7.61
C LEU A 514 -10.65 5.58 -6.61
N TYR A 515 -10.85 4.32 -6.22
CA TYR A 515 -9.90 3.58 -5.37
C TYR A 515 -8.48 3.56 -5.95
N VAL A 516 -8.33 3.68 -7.28
CA VAL A 516 -7.02 3.73 -7.96
C VAL A 516 -6.16 4.89 -7.47
N MET A 517 -6.77 6.01 -7.05
CA MET A 517 -6.05 7.15 -6.49
C MET A 517 -5.42 6.85 -5.12
N VAL A 518 -6.05 5.96 -4.35
CA VAL A 518 -5.66 5.56 -2.99
C VAL A 518 -4.73 4.33 -3.01
N CYS A 519 -4.49 3.74 -4.18
CA CYS A 519 -3.61 2.60 -4.32
C CYS A 519 -2.13 3.02 -4.25
N GLU A 520 -1.38 2.39 -3.36
CA GLU A 520 0.06 2.56 -3.21
C GLU A 520 0.82 1.25 -3.40
N SER A 521 1.99 1.31 -4.03
CA SER A 521 2.87 0.15 -4.18
C SER A 521 3.65 -0.06 -2.89
N ARG A 522 3.49 -1.22 -2.25
CA ARG A 522 4.15 -1.55 -0.97
C ARG A 522 4.94 -2.85 -1.01
N LEU A 523 4.87 -3.58 -2.11
CA LEU A 523 5.62 -4.81 -2.27
C LEU A 523 7.11 -4.51 -2.53
N MET A 524 7.95 -4.99 -1.62
CA MET A 524 9.40 -4.94 -1.73
C MET A 524 9.94 -6.27 -2.25
N ILE A 525 10.67 -6.20 -3.37
CA ILE A 525 11.36 -7.33 -3.99
C ILE A 525 12.84 -7.01 -4.03
N THR A 526 13.68 -7.91 -3.55
CA THR A 526 15.15 -7.76 -3.63
C THR A 526 15.71 -8.55 -4.81
N LYS A 527 16.67 -7.95 -5.50
CA LYS A 527 17.46 -8.58 -6.56
C LYS A 527 18.93 -8.47 -6.23
N ASP A 528 19.69 -9.51 -6.56
CA ASP A 528 21.14 -9.45 -6.47
C ASP A 528 21.70 -8.47 -7.52
N ALA A 529 22.66 -7.65 -7.12
CA ALA A 529 23.31 -6.69 -8.01
C ALA A 529 24.22 -7.39 -9.04
N SER A 530 24.82 -8.53 -8.70
CA SER A 530 25.70 -9.28 -9.63
C SER A 530 24.92 -10.14 -10.61
N ASP A 531 23.94 -10.89 -10.10
CA ASP A 531 23.28 -11.96 -10.86
C ASP A 531 21.93 -11.50 -11.45
N HIS A 532 21.42 -10.33 -11.03
CA HIS A 532 20.09 -9.78 -11.36
C HIS A 532 18.91 -10.71 -11.04
N GLN A 533 19.14 -11.80 -10.31
CA GLN A 533 18.12 -12.74 -9.86
C GLN A 533 17.44 -12.23 -8.60
N ILE A 534 16.16 -12.60 -8.43
CA ILE A 534 15.41 -12.29 -7.22
C ILE A 534 16.02 -13.08 -6.07
N CYS A 535 16.38 -12.39 -5.00
CA CYS A 535 16.93 -12.98 -3.79
C CYS A 535 16.00 -12.71 -2.61
N SER A 536 16.05 -13.57 -1.59
CA SER A 536 15.36 -13.35 -0.32
C SER A 536 16.36 -12.95 0.75
N VAL A 537 16.15 -11.78 1.34
CA VAL A 537 17.06 -11.15 2.29
C VAL A 537 16.28 -10.84 3.57
N ASN A 538 16.93 -10.99 4.71
CA ASN A 538 16.33 -10.66 6.00
C ASN A 538 16.49 -9.17 6.33
N GLY A 539 15.49 -8.61 6.98
CA GLY A 539 15.47 -7.22 7.39
C GLY A 539 14.74 -6.99 8.71
N ARG A 540 14.87 -5.77 9.23
CA ARG A 540 14.21 -5.29 10.43
C ARG A 540 13.46 -4.00 10.12
N LEU A 541 12.26 -3.89 10.66
CA LEU A 541 11.38 -2.75 10.50
C LEU A 541 11.02 -2.19 11.88
N TRP A 542 11.12 -0.88 12.03
CA TRP A 542 10.69 -0.19 13.25
C TRP A 542 9.42 0.57 12.94
N LEU A 543 8.33 0.19 13.60
CA LEU A 543 7.01 0.78 13.44
C LEU A 543 6.65 1.63 14.65
N ASN A 544 6.06 2.79 14.39
CA ASN A 544 5.44 3.63 15.40
C ASN A 544 4.05 3.07 15.71
N THR A 545 3.79 2.75 16.98
CA THR A 545 2.41 2.48 17.43
C THR A 545 1.69 3.76 17.81
N HIS A 546 0.35 3.70 17.75
CA HIS A 546 -0.54 4.77 18.24
C HIS A 546 -0.32 5.13 19.72
N SER A 547 0.36 4.27 20.49
CA SER A 547 0.72 4.46 21.91
C SER A 547 2.17 4.89 22.14
N ASN A 548 2.83 5.54 21.17
CA ASN A 548 4.23 5.98 21.22
C ASN A 548 5.26 4.87 21.52
N GLY A 549 4.86 3.61 21.35
CA GLY A 549 5.75 2.46 21.40
C GLY A 549 6.43 2.25 20.05
N ILE A 550 7.61 1.63 20.07
CA ILE A 550 8.30 1.20 18.85
C ILE A 550 8.24 -0.32 18.81
N ILE A 551 7.55 -0.87 17.82
CA ILE A 551 7.56 -2.32 17.55
C ILE A 551 8.67 -2.60 16.54
N VAL A 552 9.49 -3.62 16.83
CA VAL A 552 10.52 -4.11 15.91
C VAL A 552 10.06 -5.42 15.31
N GLU A 553 9.80 -5.41 14.00
CA GLU A 553 9.41 -6.59 13.25
C GLU A 553 10.58 -7.07 12.39
N THR A 554 10.86 -8.37 12.43
CA THR A 554 11.80 -9.00 11.49
C THR A 554 11.02 -9.52 10.30
N PHE A 555 11.48 -9.23 9.09
CA PHE A 555 10.85 -9.68 7.85
C PHE A 555 11.86 -10.33 6.91
N ARG A 556 11.35 -11.05 5.90
CA ARG A 556 12.12 -11.65 4.82
C ARG A 556 11.49 -11.29 3.48
N THR A 557 12.31 -10.86 2.52
CA THR A 557 11.81 -10.49 1.18
C THR A 557 11.50 -11.71 0.30
N PRO A 558 10.51 -11.63 -0.62
CA PRO A 558 9.60 -10.52 -0.87
C PRO A 558 8.68 -10.21 0.31
N TYR A 559 8.57 -8.94 0.67
CA TYR A 559 7.80 -8.50 1.83
C TYR A 559 6.89 -7.35 1.46
N PHE A 560 5.68 -7.35 2.01
CA PHE A 560 4.74 -6.26 1.82
C PHE A 560 4.86 -5.30 3.00
N LEU A 561 5.22 -4.06 2.72
CA LEU A 561 5.42 -3.06 3.75
C LEU A 561 4.07 -2.58 4.32
N PRO A 562 4.01 -2.24 5.62
CA PRO A 562 2.87 -1.52 6.19
C PRO A 562 2.83 -0.08 5.66
N ASN A 563 1.82 0.70 6.07
CA ASN A 563 1.68 2.10 5.66
C ASN A 563 2.97 2.89 5.99
N PHE A 564 3.44 3.71 5.04
CA PHE A 564 4.69 4.45 5.16
C PHE A 564 4.71 5.39 6.37
N ASP A 565 3.58 5.96 6.74
CA ASP A 565 3.49 6.91 7.86
C ASP A 565 3.70 6.21 9.23
N SER A 566 3.56 4.88 9.27
CA SER A 566 3.89 4.08 10.45
C SER A 566 5.36 3.68 10.53
N ILE A 567 6.11 3.77 9.42
CA ILE A 567 7.50 3.30 9.33
C ILE A 567 8.45 4.38 9.85
N LYS A 568 9.21 4.08 10.90
CA LYS A 568 10.27 4.94 11.43
C LYS A 568 11.62 4.63 10.80
N LYS A 569 11.93 3.35 10.64
CA LYS A 569 13.22 2.88 10.13
C LYS A 569 13.05 1.54 9.44
N LEU A 570 13.80 1.32 8.35
CA LEU A 570 13.89 0.05 7.64
C LEU A 570 15.37 -0.31 7.48
N GLU A 571 15.75 -1.52 7.89
CA GLU A 571 17.10 -2.05 7.68
C GLU A 571 17.03 -3.40 6.96
N ILE A 572 17.88 -3.58 5.96
CA ILE A 572 18.18 -4.88 5.37
C ILE A 572 19.47 -5.35 6.03
N ASN A 573 19.36 -6.38 6.86
CA ASN A 573 20.44 -6.90 7.69
C ASN A 573 20.50 -8.41 7.54
N ASP A 574 21.27 -8.84 6.54
CA ASP A 574 21.57 -10.24 6.30
C ASP A 574 23.09 -10.43 6.26
N PRO A 575 23.66 -11.43 6.95
CA PRO A 575 25.10 -11.67 6.95
C PRO A 575 25.73 -11.85 5.57
N SER A 576 24.93 -12.27 4.58
CA SER A 576 25.39 -12.56 3.22
C SER A 576 25.48 -11.31 2.33
N TYR A 577 24.87 -10.21 2.77
CA TYR A 577 24.62 -9.03 1.94
C TYR A 577 25.06 -7.75 2.66
N TRP A 578 25.38 -6.71 1.90
CA TRP A 578 25.71 -5.41 2.50
C TRP A 578 24.51 -4.80 3.23
N HIS A 579 24.77 -4.21 4.39
CA HIS A 579 23.75 -3.57 5.21
C HIS A 579 23.22 -2.29 4.55
N ILE A 580 21.90 -2.17 4.43
CA ILE A 580 21.21 -0.99 3.89
C ILE A 580 20.21 -0.49 4.94
N SER A 581 20.24 0.80 5.25
CA SER A 581 19.33 1.41 6.23
C SER A 581 18.67 2.67 5.69
N TYR A 582 17.35 2.78 5.88
CA TYR A 582 16.54 3.98 5.63
C TYR A 582 15.98 4.45 6.96
N SER A 583 16.36 5.64 7.43
CA SER A 583 15.93 6.17 8.74
C SER A 583 15.38 7.59 8.72
N ASN A 584 15.75 8.39 7.71
CA ASN A 584 15.33 9.79 7.64
C ASN A 584 14.07 9.93 6.79
N ASP A 585 13.30 11.01 6.98
CA ASP A 585 12.08 11.27 6.18
C ASP A 585 12.38 11.37 4.67
N ASP A 586 13.53 11.94 4.30
CA ASP A 586 14.01 11.97 2.91
C ASP A 586 14.28 10.57 2.36
N ASP A 587 14.77 9.66 3.19
CA ASP A 587 15.02 8.27 2.81
C ASP A 587 13.71 7.48 2.68
N ILE A 588 12.69 7.80 3.48
CA ILE A 588 11.33 7.26 3.32
C ILE A 588 10.70 7.79 2.02
N ASN A 589 10.93 9.06 1.67
CA ASN A 589 10.48 9.60 0.38
C ASN A 589 11.18 8.91 -0.81
N ARG A 590 12.48 8.63 -0.70
CA ARG A 590 13.21 7.81 -1.68
C ARG A 590 12.66 6.39 -1.75
N LEU A 591 12.32 5.78 -0.61
CA LEU A 591 11.68 4.48 -0.54
C LEU A 591 10.34 4.46 -1.29
N LYS A 592 9.49 5.48 -1.07
CA LYS A 592 8.23 5.68 -1.82
C LYS A 592 8.48 5.78 -3.33
N GLN A 593 9.52 6.48 -3.77
CA GLN A 593 9.90 6.58 -5.19
C GLN A 593 10.42 5.26 -5.80
N ILE A 594 11.15 4.45 -5.03
CA ILE A 594 11.64 3.13 -5.47
C ILE A 594 10.47 2.17 -5.65
N LEU A 595 9.54 2.17 -4.69
CA LEU A 595 8.36 1.31 -4.69
C LEU A 595 7.35 1.72 -5.76
N SER A 596 7.18 3.02 -6.03
CA SER A 596 6.26 3.48 -7.08
C SER A 596 6.68 3.01 -8.47
N ARG A 597 8.00 2.98 -8.76
CA ARG A 597 8.57 2.49 -10.03
C ARG A 597 8.38 0.98 -10.18
N ASP A 598 9.29 0.20 -9.59
CA ASP A 598 9.37 -1.26 -9.78
C ASP A 598 9.39 -2.02 -8.45
N GLY A 599 9.60 -1.35 -7.31
CA GLY A 599 9.74 -2.00 -6.00
C GLY A 599 10.94 -2.94 -5.91
N LEU A 600 11.92 -2.76 -6.80
CA LEU A 600 13.14 -3.55 -6.89
C LEU A 600 14.25 -2.92 -6.06
N PHE A 601 14.77 -3.68 -5.11
CA PHE A 601 15.90 -3.31 -4.27
C PHE A 601 17.12 -4.12 -4.69
N TYR A 602 18.15 -3.43 -5.16
CA TYR A 602 19.41 -4.08 -5.51
C TYR A 602 20.25 -4.26 -4.25
N VAL A 603 20.55 -5.52 -3.92
CA VAL A 603 21.38 -5.89 -2.78
C VAL A 603 22.61 -6.58 -3.31
N GLN A 604 23.79 -6.16 -2.85
CA GLN A 604 25.05 -6.76 -3.28
C GLN A 604 25.50 -7.81 -2.27
N LYS A 605 25.87 -9.00 -2.75
CA LYS A 605 26.52 -10.02 -1.92
C LYS A 605 27.84 -9.48 -1.37
N ILE A 606 28.15 -9.80 -0.12
CA ILE A 606 29.48 -9.57 0.41
C ILE A 606 30.39 -10.61 -0.24
N ASN A 607 31.26 -10.17 -1.15
CA ASN A 607 32.28 -11.02 -1.77
C ASN A 607 33.35 -11.37 -0.72
N SER A 608 32.99 -12.19 0.26
CA SER A 608 33.92 -12.97 1.05
C SER A 608 33.80 -14.42 0.58
N PRO A 609 34.91 -15.10 0.23
CA PRO A 609 34.90 -16.52 -0.15
C PRO A 609 34.56 -17.48 1.02
N GLN A 610 33.84 -17.00 2.03
CA GLN A 610 33.56 -17.71 3.28
C GLN A 610 32.06 -17.79 3.62
N ALA A 611 31.18 -16.95 3.10
CA ALA A 611 29.76 -16.96 3.53
C ALA A 611 28.95 -18.17 3.00
N SER A 612 29.24 -18.66 1.80
CA SER A 612 28.60 -19.87 1.25
C SER A 612 29.09 -21.17 1.93
N THR A 613 30.32 -21.17 2.44
CA THR A 613 30.91 -22.33 3.13
C THR A 613 30.51 -22.39 4.61
N ILE A 614 30.28 -21.24 5.27
CA ILE A 614 29.90 -21.16 6.70
C ILE A 614 28.44 -21.58 6.94
N SER A 615 27.52 -21.31 6.00
CA SER A 615 26.12 -21.73 6.14
C SER A 615 25.90 -23.22 5.85
N ALA A 616 26.72 -23.83 4.98
CA ALA A 616 26.63 -25.25 4.66
C ALA A 616 27.30 -26.19 5.70
N THR A 617 28.09 -25.65 6.64
CA THR A 617 28.91 -26.45 7.59
C THR A 617 28.36 -26.50 9.02
N LEU A 618 27.19 -25.92 9.30
CA LEU A 618 26.57 -25.90 10.64
C LEU A 618 25.49 -26.99 10.82
N THR A 619 25.73 -28.21 10.33
CA THR A 619 24.99 -29.41 10.80
C THR A 619 25.95 -30.32 11.56
N SER A 620 25.63 -30.57 12.82
CA SER A 620 26.44 -31.32 13.79
C SER A 620 26.77 -32.76 13.39
N SER A 621 26.15 -33.29 12.33
CA SER A 621 26.36 -34.65 11.84
C SER A 621 27.59 -34.81 10.94
N SER A 622 28.05 -33.76 10.25
CA SER A 622 29.28 -33.80 9.44
C SER A 622 30.55 -33.61 10.27
N PHE A 623 30.41 -33.07 11.50
CA PHE A 623 31.50 -32.83 12.46
C PHE A 623 32.14 -34.14 12.97
N VAL A 624 31.34 -35.19 13.15
CA VAL A 624 31.82 -36.51 13.62
C VAL A 624 32.43 -37.33 12.47
N GLN A 625 31.91 -37.18 11.24
CA GLN A 625 32.49 -37.83 10.06
C GLN A 625 33.87 -37.23 9.67
N LEU A 626 34.06 -35.92 9.84
CA LEU A 626 35.34 -35.25 9.57
C LEU A 626 36.45 -35.57 10.59
N LEU A 627 36.09 -35.87 11.84
CA LEU A 627 37.05 -36.34 12.86
C LEU A 627 37.56 -37.77 12.58
N SER A 628 36.88 -38.52 11.72
CA SER A 628 37.21 -39.91 11.38
C SER A 628 38.00 -40.09 10.08
N SER A 629 38.26 -39.02 9.31
CA SER A 629 39.00 -39.10 8.05
C SER A 629 40.48 -38.72 8.21
N GLU A 630 41.39 -39.63 7.87
CA GLU A 630 42.86 -39.52 8.01
C GLU A 630 43.57 -38.57 7.01
N GLN A 631 42.92 -37.51 6.51
CA GLN A 631 43.55 -36.61 5.52
C GLN A 631 44.19 -35.36 6.15
N GLU A 632 45.53 -35.28 6.11
CA GLU A 632 46.37 -34.21 6.68
C GLU A 632 46.10 -32.80 6.12
N THR A 633 45.55 -32.69 4.92
CA THR A 633 45.24 -31.40 4.25
C THR A 633 44.16 -30.61 4.97
N LEU A 634 43.15 -31.28 5.53
CA LEU A 634 42.03 -30.65 6.25
C LEU A 634 42.44 -30.15 7.65
N ARG A 635 43.39 -30.84 8.30
CA ARG A 635 43.97 -30.42 9.59
C ARG A 635 44.78 -29.13 9.45
N ASN A 636 45.49 -28.98 8.33
CA ASN A 636 46.26 -27.78 8.00
C ASN A 636 45.36 -26.57 7.71
N SER A 637 44.23 -26.78 7.01
CA SER A 637 43.23 -25.72 6.84
C SER A 637 42.53 -25.36 8.15
N PHE A 638 42.31 -26.33 9.04
CA PHE A 638 41.70 -26.09 10.35
C PHE A 638 42.59 -25.23 11.26
N HIS A 639 43.90 -25.49 11.31
CA HIS A 639 44.84 -24.65 12.06
C HIS A 639 45.00 -23.24 11.47
N ALA A 640 44.95 -23.10 10.14
CA ALA A 640 44.95 -21.79 9.49
C ALA A 640 43.66 -21.00 9.80
N LEU A 641 42.51 -21.68 9.88
CA LEU A 641 41.23 -21.05 10.25
C LEU A 641 41.21 -20.66 11.74
N GLN A 642 41.78 -21.48 12.61
CA GLN A 642 41.90 -21.20 14.05
C GLN A 642 42.81 -19.98 14.30
N LEU A 643 43.92 -19.89 13.56
CA LEU A 643 44.78 -18.70 13.50
C LEU A 643 44.05 -17.47 12.99
N HIS A 644 43.27 -17.61 11.92
CA HIS A 644 42.47 -16.51 11.37
C HIS A 644 41.39 -16.01 12.35
N THR A 645 40.73 -16.91 13.08
CA THR A 645 39.73 -16.55 14.10
C THR A 645 40.35 -15.88 15.33
N GLU A 646 41.52 -16.34 15.78
CA GLU A 646 42.26 -15.71 16.90
C GLU A 646 42.80 -14.32 16.50
N ILE A 647 43.30 -14.16 15.27
CA ILE A 647 43.75 -12.87 14.73
C ILE A 647 42.58 -11.89 14.60
N ASN A 648 41.40 -12.35 14.13
CA ASN A 648 40.20 -11.52 14.07
C ASN A 648 39.65 -11.15 15.45
N ARG A 649 39.84 -12.00 16.46
CA ARG A 649 39.51 -11.66 17.85
C ARG A 649 40.43 -10.57 18.40
N LEU A 650 41.74 -10.66 18.14
CA LEU A 650 42.75 -9.67 18.54
C LEU A 650 42.60 -8.32 17.82
N LEU A 651 41.90 -8.26 16.67
CA LEU A 651 41.65 -7.05 15.90
C LEU A 651 40.55 -6.13 16.48
N HIS A 652 39.75 -6.63 17.43
CA HIS A 652 38.58 -5.92 17.94
C HIS A 652 38.69 -5.44 19.40
N ASP A 653 39.73 -5.84 20.15
CA ASP A 653 39.95 -5.42 21.54
C ASP A 653 41.04 -4.32 21.66
N PRO A 654 40.96 -3.41 22.66
CA PRO A 654 41.95 -2.35 22.86
C PRO A 654 43.32 -2.87 23.30
N ILE A 655 44.39 -2.27 22.76
CA ILE A 655 45.80 -2.70 22.94
C ILE A 655 46.21 -2.57 24.42
N ASN A 656 46.48 -3.72 25.07
CA ASN A 656 46.98 -3.81 26.45
C ASN A 656 48.27 -4.68 26.50
N SER A 657 48.99 -4.67 27.63
CA SER A 657 50.22 -5.48 27.82
C SER A 657 50.04 -6.99 27.64
N ARG A 658 48.79 -7.47 27.74
CA ARG A 658 48.39 -8.85 27.47
C ARG A 658 48.29 -9.16 25.96
N HIS A 659 47.83 -8.20 25.15
CA HIS A 659 47.76 -8.30 23.69
C HIS A 659 49.13 -8.52 23.07
N VAL A 660 50.14 -7.77 23.53
CA VAL A 660 51.51 -7.87 23.01
C VAL A 660 52.14 -9.23 23.33
N LYS A 661 51.81 -9.83 24.49
CA LYS A 661 52.28 -11.18 24.87
C LYS A 661 51.62 -12.27 24.04
N GLU A 662 50.34 -12.12 23.73
CA GLU A 662 49.57 -13.05 22.88
C GLU A 662 50.00 -12.96 21.41
N MET A 663 50.38 -11.77 20.93
CA MET A 663 50.97 -11.58 19.60
C MET A 663 52.36 -12.24 19.50
N ASN A 664 53.19 -12.10 20.54
CA ASN A 664 54.51 -12.73 20.58
C ASN A 664 54.45 -14.27 20.71
N SER A 665 53.43 -14.83 21.38
CA SER A 665 53.24 -16.29 21.44
C SER A 665 52.76 -16.86 20.11
N LEU A 666 51.95 -16.11 19.35
CA LEU A 666 51.54 -16.47 17.99
C LEU A 666 52.72 -16.44 17.01
N ILE A 667 53.61 -15.45 17.11
CA ILE A 667 54.85 -15.38 16.32
C ILE A 667 55.77 -16.56 16.67
N ALA A 668 55.96 -16.86 17.95
CA ALA A 668 56.76 -18.01 18.39
C ALA A 668 56.16 -19.37 17.95
N PHE A 669 54.83 -19.47 17.88
CA PHE A 669 54.13 -20.65 17.36
C PHE A 669 54.36 -20.81 15.85
N TYR A 670 54.30 -19.72 15.09
CA TYR A 670 54.58 -19.71 13.65
C TYR A 670 56.03 -20.09 13.32
N ASP A 671 57.00 -19.60 14.10
CA ASP A 671 58.42 -19.98 13.98
C ASP A 671 58.68 -21.46 14.32
N LYS A 672 57.92 -22.03 15.26
CA LYS A 672 58.01 -23.45 15.60
C LYS A 672 57.39 -24.33 14.51
N TYR A 673 56.31 -23.86 13.89
CA TYR A 673 55.60 -24.54 12.80
C TYR A 673 56.41 -24.57 11.49
N THR A 674 57.05 -23.44 11.13
CA THR A 674 57.95 -23.35 9.98
C THR A 674 59.20 -24.23 10.15
N LYS A 675 59.77 -24.31 11.36
CA LYS A 675 60.88 -25.25 11.68
C LYS A 675 60.48 -26.71 11.56
N GLN A 676 59.28 -27.10 12.00
CA GLN A 676 58.77 -28.47 11.84
C GLN A 676 58.54 -28.83 10.37
N LYS A 677 58.00 -27.90 9.56
CA LYS A 677 57.81 -28.11 8.11
C LYS A 677 59.15 -28.28 7.35
N HIS A 678 60.20 -27.58 7.77
CA HIS A 678 61.56 -27.77 7.24
C HIS A 678 62.21 -29.11 7.66
N GLN A 679 61.94 -29.60 8.88
CA GLN A 679 62.38 -30.94 9.31
C GLN A 679 61.68 -32.06 8.52
N PHE A 680 60.38 -31.92 8.25
CA PHE A 680 59.63 -32.88 7.42
C PHE A 680 60.05 -32.86 5.94
N LYS A 681 60.38 -31.69 5.38
CA LYS A 681 60.98 -31.60 4.04
C LYS A 681 62.34 -32.31 3.97
N LYS A 682 63.17 -32.21 5.02
CA LYS A 682 64.44 -32.95 5.10
C LYS A 682 64.26 -34.48 5.17
N LEU A 683 63.26 -34.95 5.90
CA LEU A 683 62.91 -36.38 5.99
C LEU A 683 62.34 -36.95 4.68
N ASN A 684 61.58 -36.15 3.91
CA ASN A 684 61.07 -36.57 2.60
C ASN A 684 62.14 -36.57 1.49
N ILE A 685 63.14 -35.70 1.56
CA ILE A 685 64.27 -35.67 0.61
C ILE A 685 65.14 -36.95 0.71
N GLU A 686 65.18 -37.62 1.87
CA GLU A 686 65.88 -38.90 2.03
C GLU A 686 65.09 -40.09 1.45
N HIS A 687 63.78 -39.95 1.20
CA HIS A 687 62.91 -41.00 0.66
C HIS A 687 62.69 -40.93 -0.86
N GLU A 688 63.03 -39.82 -1.53
CA GLU A 688 62.77 -39.56 -2.96
C GLU A 688 64.01 -39.69 -3.87
N GLN A 689 65.00 -40.53 -3.53
CA GLN A 689 65.97 -41.00 -4.53
C GLN A 689 65.37 -42.14 -5.36
N LYS A 690 64.40 -41.86 -6.23
CA LYS A 690 64.04 -42.66 -7.44
C LYS A 690 62.78 -42.09 -8.10
N SER A 691 62.95 -41.10 -8.97
CA SER A 691 62.32 -41.02 -10.30
C SER A 691 62.48 -39.61 -10.84
N ASP A 692 63.24 -39.48 -11.92
CA ASP A 692 63.41 -38.25 -12.70
C ASP A 692 62.08 -37.83 -13.35
N PHE A 693 61.54 -36.68 -12.95
CA PHE A 693 60.75 -35.82 -13.83
C PHE A 693 61.00 -34.35 -13.47
N SER A 694 61.34 -33.61 -14.52
CA SER A 694 61.69 -32.19 -14.65
C SER A 694 61.07 -31.20 -13.66
N ASN A 695 61.97 -30.44 -13.02
CA ASN A 695 61.75 -29.09 -12.51
C ASN A 695 61.17 -28.17 -13.59
N ASP A 696 60.03 -27.55 -13.32
CA ASP A 696 59.76 -26.11 -13.48
C ASP A 696 58.32 -25.85 -12.97
N ASP A 697 58.11 -24.71 -12.30
CA ASP A 697 56.83 -24.20 -11.75
C ASP A 697 56.40 -24.60 -10.31
N THR A 698 57.31 -24.55 -9.32
CA THR A 698 56.90 -24.24 -7.93
C THR A 698 57.22 -22.79 -7.60
N VAL A 699 56.31 -21.89 -7.94
CA VAL A 699 56.29 -20.53 -7.39
C VAL A 699 56.25 -20.65 -5.86
N ASP A 700 57.16 -19.96 -5.16
CA ASP A 700 57.30 -20.02 -3.71
C ASP A 700 56.00 -19.60 -2.98
N ASP A 701 55.16 -20.57 -2.61
CA ASP A 701 53.98 -20.37 -1.74
C ASP A 701 54.36 -19.67 -0.42
N SER A 702 55.61 -19.84 0.01
CA SER A 702 56.24 -19.13 1.13
C SER A 702 56.29 -17.61 0.90
N LEU A 703 56.67 -17.17 -0.30
CA LEU A 703 56.81 -15.75 -0.65
C LEU A 703 55.43 -15.09 -0.80
N ILE A 704 54.46 -15.83 -1.35
CA ILE A 704 53.07 -15.38 -1.50
C ILE A 704 52.41 -15.20 -0.13
N LEU A 705 52.57 -16.17 0.78
CA LEU A 705 52.06 -16.06 2.15
C LEU A 705 52.74 -14.93 2.92
N LYS A 706 54.06 -14.74 2.75
CA LYS A 706 54.81 -13.65 3.37
C LYS A 706 54.32 -12.28 2.87
N ASN A 707 54.06 -12.15 1.57
CA ASN A 707 53.51 -10.95 0.93
C ASN A 707 52.05 -10.68 1.32
N GLN A 708 51.25 -11.71 1.54
CA GLN A 708 49.88 -11.54 2.04
C GLN A 708 49.87 -11.13 3.51
N PHE A 709 50.77 -11.68 4.33
CA PHE A 709 50.90 -11.31 5.73
C PHE A 709 51.39 -9.87 5.90
N THR A 710 52.37 -9.42 5.11
CA THR A 710 52.81 -8.00 5.10
C THR A 710 51.71 -7.07 4.61
N ASN A 711 50.95 -7.44 3.58
CA ASN A 711 49.84 -6.62 3.09
C ASN A 711 48.70 -6.49 4.10
N ILE A 712 48.42 -7.53 4.88
CA ILE A 712 47.44 -7.49 5.97
C ILE A 712 47.97 -6.60 7.11
N LEU A 713 49.25 -6.74 7.47
CA LEU A 713 49.91 -5.92 8.48
C LEU A 713 49.93 -4.42 8.09
N LEU A 714 50.20 -4.12 6.81
CA LEU A 714 50.18 -2.75 6.26
C LEU A 714 48.76 -2.17 6.22
N LYS A 715 47.74 -2.98 5.91
CA LYS A 715 46.33 -2.56 5.98
C LYS A 715 45.88 -2.27 7.41
N THR A 716 46.40 -2.98 8.40
CA THR A 716 46.15 -2.69 9.82
C THR A 716 46.83 -1.41 10.27
N ILE A 717 48.10 -1.18 9.89
CA ILE A 717 48.85 0.04 10.23
C ILE A 717 48.23 1.31 9.61
N THR A 718 47.73 1.20 8.37
CA THR A 718 47.10 2.31 7.64
C THR A 718 45.72 2.68 8.20
N LYS A 719 44.96 1.72 8.75
CA LYS A 719 43.66 1.97 9.40
C LYS A 719 43.79 2.71 10.74
N THR A 720 44.91 2.57 11.45
CA THR A 720 45.16 3.14 12.78
C THR A 720 46.05 4.40 12.76
N LYS A 721 46.01 5.20 11.68
CA LYS A 721 46.88 6.39 11.51
C LYS A 721 46.75 7.41 12.66
N SER A 722 45.58 7.59 13.26
CA SER A 722 45.35 8.59 14.32
C SER A 722 45.84 8.16 15.71
N GLU A 723 45.86 6.86 16.00
CA GLU A 723 46.29 6.33 17.31
C GLU A 723 47.79 6.11 17.35
N LEU A 724 48.39 5.68 16.23
CA LEU A 724 49.84 5.50 16.09
C LEU A 724 50.60 6.84 16.10
N LEU A 725 50.04 7.89 15.46
CA LEU A 725 50.57 9.26 15.55
C LEU A 725 50.46 9.88 16.96
N ARG A 726 49.46 9.45 17.76
CA ARG A 726 49.35 9.84 19.18
C ARG A 726 50.35 9.10 20.06
N ALA A 727 50.58 7.81 19.81
CA ALA A 727 51.51 6.98 20.56
C ALA A 727 52.98 7.35 20.29
N LEU A 728 53.34 7.71 19.05
CA LEU A 728 54.71 8.10 18.67
C LEU A 728 55.11 9.50 19.16
N ARG A 729 54.16 10.38 19.50
CA ARG A 729 54.44 11.73 20.02
C ARG A 729 54.81 11.75 21.50
N ASN A 730 54.51 10.67 22.24
CA ASN A 730 54.85 10.53 23.65
C ASN A 730 56.16 9.74 23.77
N GLU A 731 57.29 10.45 23.89
CA GLU A 731 58.66 9.89 23.97
C GLU A 731 58.86 8.79 25.04
N HIS A 732 57.98 8.71 26.04
CA HIS A 732 58.09 7.75 27.13
C HIS A 732 57.56 6.33 26.84
N ASP A 733 56.67 6.16 25.86
CA ASP A 733 56.07 4.84 25.58
C ASP A 733 56.82 4.04 24.49
N SER A 734 57.54 4.69 23.58
CA SER A 734 58.32 4.02 22.51
C SER A 734 59.42 3.11 23.07
N ARG A 735 60.09 3.52 24.14
CA ARG A 735 61.12 2.71 24.84
C ARG A 735 60.53 1.55 25.65
N ARG A 736 59.25 1.60 26.04
CA ARG A 736 58.60 0.56 26.86
C ARG A 736 58.08 -0.62 26.04
N TYR A 737 57.75 -0.41 24.76
CA TYR A 737 57.04 -1.42 23.95
C TYR A 737 57.87 -2.10 22.86
N GLY A 738 59.16 -1.77 22.69
CA GLY A 738 60.08 -2.57 21.86
C GLY A 738 59.66 -2.77 20.41
N LEU A 739 58.91 -1.82 19.83
CA LEU A 739 58.30 -1.93 18.49
C LEU A 739 59.30 -1.84 17.33
N LEU A 740 60.53 -1.33 17.57
CA LEU A 740 61.55 -1.15 16.53
C LEU A 740 62.32 -2.43 16.19
N HIS A 741 62.48 -3.32 17.16
CA HIS A 741 63.34 -4.50 17.02
C HIS A 741 62.84 -5.52 15.97
N PRO A 742 61.52 -5.81 15.86
CA PRO A 742 61.00 -6.78 14.87
C PRO A 742 61.02 -6.24 13.42
N ILE A 743 60.95 -4.92 13.24
CA ILE A 743 60.95 -4.27 11.92
C ILE A 743 62.38 -4.24 11.35
N GLN A 744 63.39 -4.04 12.21
CA GLN A 744 64.81 -4.15 11.84
C GLN A 744 65.21 -5.57 11.40
N ASP A 745 64.60 -6.61 11.97
CA ASP A 745 64.83 -8.00 11.56
C ASP A 745 64.29 -8.32 10.15
N TRP A 746 63.29 -7.57 9.67
CA TRP A 746 62.67 -7.77 8.35
C TRP A 746 63.21 -6.83 7.26
N LEU A 747 63.71 -5.65 7.62
CA LEU A 747 64.34 -4.66 6.73
C LEU A 747 65.62 -4.12 7.37
N PRO A 748 66.78 -4.78 7.17
CA PRO A 748 68.01 -4.48 7.91
C PRO A 748 68.62 -3.10 7.60
N ASN A 749 68.14 -2.40 6.55
CA ASN A 749 68.65 -1.09 6.12
C ASN A 749 67.81 0.10 6.63
N LEU A 750 66.73 -0.16 7.38
CA LEU A 750 65.82 0.87 7.90
C LEU A 750 66.25 1.29 9.31
N ASN A 751 67.23 2.20 9.38
CA ASN A 751 67.66 2.83 10.63
C ASN A 751 66.71 3.99 11.01
N GLU A 752 66.63 4.34 12.31
CA GLU A 752 65.80 5.45 12.82
C GLU A 752 66.06 6.78 12.08
N GLU A 753 67.32 7.04 11.70
CA GLU A 753 67.72 8.21 10.93
C GLU A 753 67.18 8.21 9.48
N ASN A 754 67.11 7.04 8.84
CA ASN A 754 66.60 6.89 7.48
C ASN A 754 65.07 7.02 7.43
N LEU A 755 64.38 6.56 8.47
CA LEU A 755 62.92 6.70 8.62
C LEU A 755 62.53 8.17 8.85
N ALA A 756 63.28 8.88 9.71
CA ALA A 756 63.08 10.31 9.92
C ALA A 756 63.34 11.12 8.63
N ALA A 757 64.40 10.78 7.87
CA ALA A 757 64.70 11.43 6.60
C ALA A 757 63.63 11.20 5.52
N LEU A 758 63.01 10.02 5.47
CA LEU A 758 61.89 9.71 4.56
C LEU A 758 60.62 10.51 4.89
N LEU A 759 60.38 10.78 6.18
CA LEU A 759 59.21 11.51 6.67
C LEU A 759 59.36 13.04 6.51
N ASP A 760 60.58 13.57 6.53
CA ASP A 760 60.86 15.01 6.36
C ASP A 760 61.00 15.45 4.89
N THR A 761 61.12 14.50 3.94
CA THR A 761 61.23 14.86 2.51
C THR A 761 59.89 15.24 1.89
N THR A 762 59.72 16.52 1.57
CA THR A 762 58.52 17.05 0.87
C THR A 762 58.60 16.95 -0.65
N SER A 763 59.76 16.61 -1.22
CA SER A 763 59.94 16.54 -2.68
C SER A 763 59.90 15.09 -3.20
N PRO A 764 58.98 14.75 -4.13
CA PRO A 764 58.76 13.38 -4.57
C PRO A 764 59.98 12.73 -5.26
N ALA A 765 60.78 13.54 -5.97
CA ALA A 765 61.99 13.06 -6.64
C ALA A 765 63.12 12.69 -5.66
N LYS A 766 63.19 13.36 -4.49
CA LYS A 766 64.17 13.02 -3.43
C LYS A 766 63.70 11.81 -2.63
N LEU A 767 62.39 11.70 -2.40
CA LEU A 767 61.77 10.57 -1.70
C LEU A 767 61.98 9.26 -2.48
N LEU A 768 61.82 9.27 -3.80
CA LEU A 768 62.15 8.13 -4.68
C LEU A 768 63.64 7.77 -4.63
N ARG A 769 64.55 8.75 -4.71
CA ARG A 769 65.99 8.47 -4.64
C ARG A 769 66.40 7.89 -3.29
N HIS A 770 65.83 8.37 -2.19
CA HIS A 770 66.08 7.79 -0.87
C HIS A 770 65.47 6.39 -0.71
N ALA A 771 64.25 6.16 -1.20
CA ALA A 771 63.61 4.85 -1.19
C ALA A 771 64.41 3.80 -1.97
N VAL A 772 64.91 4.16 -3.16
CA VAL A 772 65.77 3.29 -3.98
C VAL A 772 67.13 3.05 -3.30
N ASN A 773 67.74 4.06 -2.69
CA ASN A 773 69.01 3.90 -1.96
C ASN A 773 68.88 3.01 -0.71
N ILE A 774 67.68 2.89 -0.14
CA ILE A 774 67.38 2.03 1.03
C ILE A 774 67.00 0.59 0.58
N GLY A 775 66.77 0.37 -0.72
CA GLY A 775 66.41 -0.93 -1.29
C GLY A 775 64.92 -1.25 -1.23
N LEU A 776 64.05 -0.24 -1.16
CA LEU A 776 62.60 -0.42 -1.21
C LEU A 776 62.12 -0.72 -2.63
N ASP A 777 61.18 -1.65 -2.74
CA ASP A 777 60.56 -2.06 -4.00
C ASP A 777 59.90 -0.87 -4.71
N CYS A 778 60.05 -0.77 -6.03
CA CYS A 778 59.61 0.39 -6.81
C CYS A 778 58.09 0.62 -6.73
N GLU A 779 57.29 -0.44 -6.57
CA GLU A 779 55.85 -0.34 -6.34
C GLU A 779 55.51 0.34 -5.01
N LEU A 780 56.28 0.04 -3.95
CA LEU A 780 56.07 0.64 -2.63
C LEU A 780 56.42 2.13 -2.63
N ALA A 781 57.47 2.49 -3.35
CA ALA A 781 57.89 3.89 -3.51
C ALA A 781 56.88 4.71 -4.33
N LEU A 782 56.29 4.12 -5.39
CA LEU A 782 55.19 4.71 -6.17
C LEU A 782 53.91 4.87 -5.34
N HIS A 783 53.61 3.91 -4.46
CA HIS A 783 52.40 3.98 -3.64
C HIS A 783 52.52 5.04 -2.53
N LEU A 784 53.71 5.20 -1.94
CA LEU A 784 54.01 6.29 -1.01
C LEU A 784 53.91 7.67 -1.67
N LEU A 785 54.30 7.77 -2.94
CA LEU A 785 54.24 9.00 -3.75
C LEU A 785 52.81 9.43 -4.08
N ASN A 786 51.89 8.48 -4.26
CA ASN A 786 50.47 8.77 -4.44
C ASN A 786 49.75 9.15 -3.13
N LEU A 787 50.40 8.93 -1.97
CA LEU A 787 49.86 9.18 -0.63
C LEU A 787 50.35 10.50 0.00
N THR A 788 51.45 11.07 -0.50
CA THR A 788 51.98 12.40 -0.18
C THR A 788 51.45 13.45 -1.15
#